data_AF-A0A2V2N3H9-F1
#
_entry.id   AF-A0A2V2N3H9-F1
#
_cell.length_a   1.000
_cell.length_b   1.000
_cell.length_c   1.000
_cell.angle_alpha   90.00
_cell.angle_beta   90.00
_cell.angle_gamma   90.00
#
_symmetry.space_group_name_H-M   'P 1'
#
loop_
_entity.id
_entity.type
_entity.pdbx_description
1 polymer ?
#
loop_
_entity_poly.entity_id
_entity_poly.type
_entity_poly.pdbx_seq_one_letter_code
_entity_poly.pdbx_strand_id
1 'polypeptide(L)'
;MNESNDDTGQRGEIERMRQEIEELKSHKDESEFIFTQNPNPILIWNSELKVIDVNDAFIKATGWSREKSISATLHDFIYLDKKGEGLAETLKDRKAKIGEATFQFPSGIVTWIRHTIPILDNSGNIDKILAVYNDITEIKKIQQQADSIIDQNPLPILQFNSAFEIQHANVAFTELSGFTKEQLLRMKISDINVISLSGTGSKSAIQEKKRGKAELVVDFPSGRKELVGNTIPLIDQKGDVTSAFGVYIDVTEERKHTRENQILQRRSETIIFDNPFPFILWNPDLKVVEMNPAALKLMGFDKRDIGTITIKDFQYVKQSGDSVSDTFRTKKPSQGEATIRFPSGEKTVERHNIPLIDEEGTVYNVLTVYNDITHQKHAIDEIIQVALAAEKGDLTSRTHQDHYTGDYFEIARGINQVLDTVVTPFQVFSKKVGEISAATEELTASAKEVTNGTNLLAESSNIVGHNAEQGEDGVKQILNAMEDLNRTVSDIAVRSESVARLATDADEKSQLGVDLAKKAEEVMVGISKNSSQVELIFQDIKAQMDQIGKIVNVITDIANQTNLLALNAAIEAARAGEAGRGFAVVAAEVKSLAQDSRKSAENIADMIRSLQDKSVKAAEAVTEAGAIVKEGDVALAETLNAFKVIAESVADISTNVTGVAATSEEQAASVEEITASINELASLLQETTRQAVDSAAATEEASSSIAQIEKVISEVSSNIEQVARELARFQV
;
A
#
# COMPACT_ATOMS: atom_id res chain seq x y z
N MET A 1 -97.23 56.70 -144.62
CA MET A 1 -97.78 55.52 -145.33
C MET A 1 -96.89 54.34 -145.00
N ASN A 2 -97.51 53.26 -144.52
CA ASN A 2 -97.11 51.83 -144.60
C ASN A 2 -95.85 51.25 -143.93
N GLU A 3 -96.10 50.09 -143.28
CA GLU A 3 -95.37 48.79 -143.33
C GLU A 3 -93.90 48.71 -142.84
N SER A 4 -93.31 47.59 -142.43
CA SER A 4 -93.67 46.29 -141.79
C SER A 4 -92.38 45.44 -141.79
N ASN A 5 -92.12 44.72 -140.69
CA ASN A 5 -91.19 43.60 -140.42
C ASN A 5 -90.24 43.01 -141.50
N ASP A 6 -88.95 42.87 -141.14
CA ASP A 6 -87.99 41.74 -141.32
C ASP A 6 -86.67 42.12 -140.55
N ASP A 7 -86.24 41.66 -139.36
CA ASP A 7 -86.18 40.34 -138.67
C ASP A 7 -84.95 39.49 -139.14
N THR A 8 -84.16 38.72 -138.37
CA THR A 8 -84.11 38.38 -136.94
C THR A 8 -82.69 37.96 -136.48
N GLY A 9 -81.64 38.02 -137.32
CA GLY A 9 -80.32 37.41 -137.04
C GLY A 9 -79.29 38.30 -136.34
N GLN A 10 -79.18 39.58 -136.70
CA GLN A 10 -78.21 40.51 -136.08
C GLN A 10 -78.64 41.02 -134.69
N ARG A 11 -79.84 40.65 -134.23
CA ARG A 11 -80.33 40.95 -132.88
C ARG A 11 -79.60 40.18 -131.78
N GLY A 12 -79.04 38.99 -132.06
CA GLY A 12 -78.37 38.16 -131.05
C GLY A 12 -77.04 38.73 -130.51
N GLU A 13 -76.27 39.45 -131.34
CA GLU A 13 -75.07 40.17 -130.89
C GLU A 13 -75.40 41.52 -130.23
N ILE A 14 -76.58 42.09 -130.54
CA ILE A 14 -77.11 43.33 -129.95
C ILE A 14 -77.56 43.14 -128.49
N GLU A 15 -78.01 41.96 -128.07
CA GLU A 15 -78.39 41.75 -126.66
C GLU A 15 -77.16 41.53 -125.75
N ARG A 16 -76.15 40.78 -126.21
CA ARG A 16 -74.99 40.40 -125.38
C ARG A 16 -74.02 41.57 -125.13
N MET A 17 -73.73 42.39 -126.15
CA MET A 17 -72.93 43.61 -125.95
C MET A 17 -73.67 44.67 -125.12
N ARG A 18 -75.01 44.70 -125.14
CA ARG A 18 -75.77 45.59 -124.24
C ARG A 18 -75.69 45.13 -122.79
N GLN A 19 -75.83 43.83 -122.53
CA GLN A 19 -75.67 43.29 -121.17
C GLN A 19 -74.28 43.53 -120.59
N GLU A 20 -73.20 43.32 -121.36
CA GLU A 20 -71.84 43.58 -120.88
C GLU A 20 -71.58 45.10 -120.65
N ILE A 21 -72.14 45.99 -121.47
CA ILE A 21 -72.01 47.45 -121.25
C ILE A 21 -72.85 47.94 -120.06
N GLU A 22 -74.01 47.33 -119.82
CA GLU A 22 -74.90 47.70 -118.70
C GLU A 22 -74.37 47.17 -117.37
N GLU A 23 -73.75 45.97 -117.35
CA GLU A 23 -72.94 45.50 -116.22
C GLU A 23 -71.70 46.36 -115.99
N LEU A 24 -70.95 46.74 -117.03
CA LEU A 24 -69.77 47.62 -116.89
C LEU A 24 -70.14 49.03 -116.42
N LYS A 25 -71.29 49.58 -116.82
CA LYS A 25 -71.80 50.85 -116.27
C LYS A 25 -72.25 50.70 -114.82
N SER A 26 -72.98 49.64 -114.48
CA SER A 26 -73.39 49.37 -113.10
C SER A 26 -72.18 49.22 -112.17
N HIS A 27 -71.14 48.49 -112.59
CA HIS A 27 -69.91 48.35 -111.83
C HIS A 27 -69.13 49.66 -111.69
N LYS A 28 -69.14 50.52 -112.72
CA LYS A 28 -68.52 51.84 -112.64
C LYS A 28 -69.27 52.76 -111.67
N ASP A 29 -70.60 52.80 -111.75
CA ASP A 29 -71.45 53.64 -110.89
C ASP A 29 -71.40 53.16 -109.42
N GLU A 30 -71.37 51.84 -109.17
CA GLU A 30 -71.13 51.29 -107.82
C GLU A 30 -69.76 51.69 -107.27
N SER A 31 -68.71 51.60 -108.09
CA SER A 31 -67.35 51.97 -107.66
C SER A 31 -67.23 53.47 -107.39
N GLU A 32 -67.87 54.33 -108.19
CA GLU A 32 -67.94 55.79 -107.92
C GLU A 32 -68.76 56.09 -106.66
N PHE A 33 -69.85 55.35 -106.40
CA PHE A 33 -70.65 55.52 -105.19
C PHE A 33 -69.89 55.11 -103.92
N ILE A 34 -69.18 53.98 -103.93
CA ILE A 34 -68.34 53.54 -102.79
C ILE A 34 -67.22 54.55 -102.50
N PHE A 35 -66.64 55.15 -103.54
CA PHE A 35 -65.60 56.16 -103.37
C PHE A 35 -66.15 57.46 -102.77
N THR A 36 -67.24 57.98 -103.34
CA THR A 36 -67.82 59.28 -102.95
C THR A 36 -68.54 59.25 -101.61
N GLN A 37 -69.26 58.17 -101.27
CA GLN A 37 -70.03 58.05 -100.03
C GLN A 37 -69.23 57.47 -98.84
N ASN A 38 -67.93 57.18 -99.01
CA ASN A 38 -67.14 56.65 -97.90
C ASN A 38 -66.98 57.70 -96.78
N PRO A 39 -67.36 57.39 -95.53
CA PRO A 39 -67.24 58.33 -94.42
C PRO A 39 -65.77 58.60 -94.04
N ASN A 40 -64.85 57.71 -94.42
CA ASN A 40 -63.43 57.92 -94.22
C ASN A 40 -62.84 58.77 -95.35
N PRO A 41 -61.88 59.66 -95.05
CA PRO A 41 -61.09 60.34 -96.06
C PRO A 41 -60.40 59.36 -97.01
N ILE A 42 -60.59 59.53 -98.32
CA ILE A 42 -59.95 58.74 -99.38
C ILE A 42 -59.33 59.66 -100.44
N LEU A 43 -58.13 59.30 -100.89
CA LEU A 43 -57.48 59.91 -102.06
C LEU A 43 -56.78 58.87 -102.94
N ILE A 44 -56.68 59.15 -104.24
CA ILE A 44 -56.07 58.27 -105.24
C ILE A 44 -54.84 58.95 -105.84
N TRP A 45 -53.71 58.25 -105.85
CA TRP A 45 -52.49 58.64 -106.53
C TRP A 45 -52.38 57.94 -107.89
N ASN A 46 -51.83 58.63 -108.89
CA ASN A 46 -51.34 57.97 -110.11
C ASN A 46 -49.91 57.43 -109.94
N SER A 47 -49.42 56.72 -110.95
CA SER A 47 -48.06 56.15 -111.02
C SER A 47 -46.92 57.19 -110.91
N GLU A 48 -47.22 58.48 -111.10
CA GLU A 48 -46.27 59.60 -110.96
C GLU A 48 -46.39 60.33 -109.61
N LEU A 49 -47.14 59.77 -108.66
CA LEU A 49 -47.38 60.34 -107.32
C LEU A 49 -48.04 61.72 -107.33
N LYS A 50 -48.93 61.96 -108.29
CA LYS A 50 -49.89 63.05 -108.24
C LYS A 50 -51.25 62.53 -107.84
N VAL A 51 -51.95 63.30 -107.02
CA VAL A 51 -53.33 63.00 -106.69
C VAL A 51 -54.16 63.16 -107.94
N ILE A 52 -55.02 62.19 -108.24
CA ILE A 52 -55.90 62.23 -109.41
C ILE A 52 -57.36 62.34 -109.02
N ASP A 53 -57.73 61.88 -107.83
CA ASP A 53 -59.07 62.05 -107.30
C ASP A 53 -59.09 61.96 -105.78
N VAL A 54 -60.10 62.59 -105.17
CA VAL A 54 -60.37 62.58 -103.73
C VAL A 54 -61.87 62.52 -103.48
N ASN A 55 -62.28 61.94 -102.35
CA ASN A 55 -63.68 61.94 -101.93
C ASN A 55 -64.03 63.16 -101.04
N ASP A 56 -65.32 63.39 -100.81
CA ASP A 56 -65.80 64.54 -100.05
C ASP A 56 -65.39 64.50 -98.57
N ALA A 57 -65.27 63.30 -97.98
CA ALA A 57 -64.76 63.14 -96.62
C ALA A 57 -63.31 63.64 -96.48
N PHE A 58 -62.47 63.43 -97.50
CA PHE A 58 -61.10 63.95 -97.51
C PHE A 58 -61.05 65.47 -97.60
N ILE A 59 -61.87 66.07 -98.46
CA ILE A 59 -62.01 67.53 -98.56
C ILE A 59 -62.44 68.11 -97.21
N LYS A 60 -63.44 67.51 -96.55
CA LYS A 60 -63.94 67.99 -95.26
C LYS A 60 -62.91 67.85 -94.14
N ALA A 61 -62.21 66.72 -94.08
CA ALA A 61 -61.28 66.42 -93.00
C ALA A 61 -59.96 67.19 -93.13
N THR A 62 -59.56 67.58 -94.34
CA THR A 62 -58.37 68.42 -94.57
C THR A 62 -58.67 69.92 -94.70
N GLY A 63 -59.87 70.28 -95.15
CA GLY A 63 -60.25 71.66 -95.45
C GLY A 63 -59.70 72.20 -96.79
N TRP A 64 -59.14 71.34 -97.65
CA TRP A 64 -58.71 71.72 -99.00
C TRP A 64 -59.86 71.72 -100.02
N SER A 65 -59.83 72.62 -101.01
CA SER A 65 -60.77 72.58 -102.13
C SER A 65 -60.49 71.38 -103.06
N ARG A 66 -61.49 70.92 -103.82
CA ARG A 66 -61.30 69.77 -104.72
C ARG A 66 -60.22 70.01 -105.78
N GLU A 67 -60.16 71.22 -106.36
CA GLU A 67 -59.08 71.63 -107.27
C GLU A 67 -57.71 71.62 -106.60
N LYS A 68 -57.59 72.10 -105.36
CA LYS A 68 -56.32 72.05 -104.62
C LYS A 68 -55.92 70.61 -104.30
N SER A 69 -56.88 69.75 -103.96
CA SER A 69 -56.62 68.34 -103.64
C SER A 69 -56.16 67.54 -104.87
N ILE A 70 -56.74 67.74 -106.05
CA ILE A 70 -56.33 67.03 -107.29
C ILE A 70 -55.03 67.59 -107.89
N SER A 71 -54.65 68.82 -107.54
CA SER A 71 -53.34 69.38 -107.89
C SER A 71 -52.27 69.15 -106.81
N ALA A 72 -52.62 68.49 -105.70
CA ALA A 72 -51.71 68.29 -104.58
C ALA A 72 -50.62 67.26 -104.91
N THR A 73 -49.44 67.53 -104.37
CA THR A 73 -48.29 66.63 -104.40
C THR A 73 -47.94 66.20 -102.99
N LEU A 74 -47.03 65.22 -102.85
CA LEU A 74 -46.56 64.75 -101.54
C LEU A 74 -46.04 65.87 -100.62
N HIS A 75 -45.50 66.96 -101.18
CA HIS A 75 -44.98 68.09 -100.41
C HIS A 75 -46.07 68.94 -99.74
N ASP A 76 -47.32 68.86 -100.21
CA ASP A 76 -48.43 69.61 -99.63
C ASP A 76 -48.93 69.00 -98.31
N PHE A 77 -48.54 67.75 -97.98
CA PHE A 77 -48.95 67.06 -96.76
C PHE A 77 -47.92 67.24 -95.62
N ILE A 78 -48.27 67.97 -94.57
CA ILE A 78 -47.38 68.26 -93.42
C ILE A 78 -47.55 67.20 -92.32
N TYR A 79 -46.46 66.52 -91.96
CA TYR A 79 -46.43 65.45 -90.95
C TYR A 79 -45.86 65.95 -89.63
N LEU A 80 -46.55 65.67 -88.51
CA LEU A 80 -46.11 65.99 -87.14
C LEU A 80 -45.55 64.76 -86.41
N ASP A 81 -46.15 63.59 -86.63
CA ASP A 81 -45.62 62.29 -86.19
C ASP A 81 -45.94 61.25 -87.27
N LYS A 82 -45.03 60.31 -87.52
CA LYS A 82 -45.19 59.26 -88.54
C LYS A 82 -44.67 57.93 -87.99
N LYS A 83 -45.56 56.94 -87.86
CA LYS A 83 -45.22 55.61 -87.37
C LYS A 83 -45.79 54.53 -88.28
N GLY A 84 -44.95 53.60 -88.70
CA GLY A 84 -45.32 52.51 -89.60
C GLY A 84 -45.14 52.83 -91.08
N GLU A 85 -45.58 51.88 -91.91
CA GLU A 85 -45.29 51.82 -93.34
C GLU A 85 -46.33 52.63 -94.14
N GLY A 86 -45.93 53.30 -95.23
CA GLY A 86 -46.81 54.19 -95.97
C GLY A 86 -46.61 54.11 -97.49
N LEU A 87 -46.86 55.23 -98.17
CA LEU A 87 -46.93 55.29 -99.64
C LEU A 87 -45.62 54.84 -100.32
N ALA A 88 -44.46 55.14 -99.73
CA ALA A 88 -43.16 54.75 -100.28
C ALA A 88 -42.93 53.23 -100.19
N GLU A 89 -43.30 52.61 -99.06
CA GLU A 89 -43.19 51.17 -98.85
C GLU A 89 -44.20 50.41 -99.73
N THR A 90 -45.39 50.96 -99.95
CA THR A 90 -46.40 50.41 -100.87
C THR A 90 -45.90 50.39 -102.32
N LEU A 91 -45.23 51.45 -102.78
CA LEU A 91 -44.62 51.50 -104.11
C LEU A 91 -43.51 50.46 -104.30
N LYS A 92 -42.72 50.22 -103.25
CA LYS A 92 -41.61 49.27 -103.29
C LYS A 92 -42.09 47.81 -103.24
N ASP A 93 -43.01 47.51 -102.34
CA ASP A 93 -43.40 46.12 -102.03
C ASP A 93 -44.62 45.65 -102.83
N ARG A 94 -45.34 46.57 -103.50
CA ARG A 94 -46.57 46.32 -104.28
C ARG A 94 -47.68 45.62 -103.47
N LYS A 95 -47.73 45.86 -102.16
CA LYS A 95 -48.74 45.31 -101.23
C LYS A 95 -49.37 46.41 -100.39
N ALA A 96 -50.57 46.17 -99.86
CA ALA A 96 -51.24 47.10 -98.98
C ALA A 96 -50.46 47.30 -97.67
N LYS A 97 -50.27 48.55 -97.26
CA LYS A 97 -49.55 48.93 -96.03
C LYS A 97 -50.41 49.79 -95.12
N ILE A 98 -50.16 49.67 -93.82
CA ILE A 98 -50.86 50.41 -92.77
C ILE A 98 -49.84 51.20 -91.95
N GLY A 99 -50.11 52.48 -91.72
CA GLY A 99 -49.26 53.33 -90.91
C GLY A 99 -50.02 54.47 -90.28
N GLU A 100 -49.72 54.79 -89.04
CA GLU A 100 -50.27 55.92 -88.31
C GLU A 100 -49.48 57.19 -88.66
N ALA A 101 -50.17 58.31 -88.79
CA ALA A 101 -49.52 59.60 -88.71
C ALA A 101 -50.45 60.68 -88.22
N THR A 102 -49.81 61.64 -87.60
CA THR A 102 -50.41 62.90 -87.24
C THR A 102 -50.09 63.92 -88.33
N PHE A 103 -51.11 64.51 -88.92
CA PHE A 103 -51.00 65.52 -89.96
C PHE A 103 -51.44 66.88 -89.44
N GLN A 104 -50.85 67.92 -90.04
CA GLN A 104 -51.35 69.27 -89.93
C GLN A 104 -52.03 69.66 -91.24
N PHE A 105 -53.34 69.87 -91.17
CA PHE A 105 -54.12 70.46 -92.25
C PHE A 105 -54.70 71.81 -91.82
N PRO A 106 -55.24 72.63 -92.74
CA PRO A 106 -55.96 73.86 -92.39
C PRO A 106 -57.12 73.64 -91.41
N SER A 107 -57.77 72.49 -91.46
CA SER A 107 -58.85 72.09 -90.54
C SER A 107 -58.38 71.78 -89.11
N GLY A 108 -57.09 71.52 -88.88
CA GLY A 108 -56.52 71.20 -87.56
C GLY A 108 -55.46 70.09 -87.59
N ILE A 109 -55.00 69.71 -86.40
CA ILE A 109 -54.14 68.53 -86.20
C ILE A 109 -55.02 67.29 -86.10
N VAL A 110 -54.75 66.30 -86.95
CA VAL A 110 -55.50 65.04 -86.97
C VAL A 110 -54.53 63.87 -86.89
N THR A 111 -54.85 62.85 -86.09
CA THR A 111 -54.06 61.61 -86.02
C THR A 111 -54.82 60.50 -86.71
N TRP A 112 -54.31 60.07 -87.85
CA TRP A 112 -54.95 59.10 -88.73
C TRP A 112 -54.16 57.81 -88.84
N ILE A 113 -54.87 56.69 -88.82
CA ILE A 113 -54.37 55.40 -89.30
C ILE A 113 -54.63 55.35 -90.81
N ARG A 114 -53.57 55.20 -91.59
CA ARG A 114 -53.59 55.24 -93.05
C ARG A 114 -53.40 53.88 -93.63
N HIS A 115 -54.20 53.56 -94.62
CA HIS A 115 -54.11 52.34 -95.40
C HIS A 115 -53.82 52.72 -96.84
N THR A 116 -52.67 52.32 -97.38
CA THR A 116 -52.29 52.58 -98.77
C THR A 116 -52.30 51.26 -99.55
N ILE A 117 -53.05 51.21 -100.65
CA ILE A 117 -53.38 49.98 -101.37
C ILE A 117 -53.04 50.19 -102.86
N PRO A 118 -52.11 49.40 -103.44
CA PRO A 118 -51.76 49.54 -104.85
C PRO A 118 -52.78 48.82 -105.74
N ILE A 119 -53.18 49.48 -106.83
CA ILE A 119 -54.01 48.94 -107.90
C ILE A 119 -53.06 48.65 -109.08
N LEU A 120 -52.96 47.39 -109.48
CA LEU A 120 -52.00 46.92 -110.48
C LEU A 120 -52.66 46.82 -111.87
N ASP A 121 -51.91 47.12 -112.92
CA ASP A 121 -52.29 46.86 -114.31
C ASP A 121 -52.15 45.37 -114.67
N ASN A 122 -52.63 45.00 -115.86
CA ASN A 122 -52.58 43.62 -116.36
C ASN A 122 -51.15 43.07 -116.58
N SER A 123 -50.12 43.93 -116.54
CA SER A 123 -48.71 43.54 -116.61
C SER A 123 -48.05 43.46 -115.22
N GLY A 124 -48.82 43.69 -114.16
CA GLY A 124 -48.40 43.62 -112.76
C GLY A 124 -47.67 44.87 -112.25
N ASN A 125 -47.70 45.98 -112.97
CA ASN A 125 -47.15 47.26 -112.54
C ASN A 125 -48.21 48.11 -111.84
N ILE A 126 -47.82 49.02 -110.95
CA ILE A 126 -48.76 49.87 -110.24
C ILE A 126 -49.34 50.91 -111.21
N ASP A 127 -50.66 50.84 -111.43
CA ASP A 127 -51.41 51.84 -112.19
C ASP A 127 -51.79 53.02 -111.28
N LYS A 128 -52.38 52.72 -110.12
CA LYS A 128 -52.87 53.71 -109.15
C LYS A 128 -52.64 53.24 -107.71
N ILE A 129 -52.68 54.16 -106.75
CA ILE A 129 -52.67 53.81 -105.32
C ILE A 129 -53.85 54.48 -104.62
N LEU A 130 -54.72 53.67 -104.01
CA LEU A 130 -55.82 54.11 -103.18
C LEU A 130 -55.36 54.26 -101.73
N ALA A 131 -55.55 55.44 -101.13
CA ALA A 131 -55.22 55.68 -99.73
C ALA A 131 -56.48 56.03 -98.92
N VAL A 132 -56.73 55.28 -97.84
CA VAL A 132 -57.89 55.41 -96.94
C VAL A 132 -57.41 55.73 -95.52
N TYR A 133 -58.03 56.71 -94.86
CA TYR A 133 -57.58 57.23 -93.56
C TYR A 133 -58.67 57.10 -92.48
N ASN A 134 -58.30 56.71 -91.26
CA ASN A 134 -59.23 56.57 -90.11
C ASN A 134 -58.76 57.42 -88.91
N ASP A 135 -59.63 58.24 -88.31
CA ASP A 135 -59.28 59.21 -87.27
C ASP A 135 -59.40 58.65 -85.85
N ILE A 136 -58.32 58.76 -85.06
CA ILE A 136 -58.22 58.23 -83.69
C ILE A 136 -57.89 59.28 -82.62
N THR A 137 -58.07 60.57 -82.94
CA THR A 137 -57.51 61.67 -82.14
C THR A 137 -58.03 61.76 -80.70
N GLU A 138 -59.33 61.52 -80.44
CA GLU A 138 -59.89 61.62 -79.07
C GLU A 138 -59.47 60.48 -78.12
N ILE A 139 -59.27 59.27 -78.64
CA ILE A 139 -58.99 58.08 -77.83
C ILE A 139 -57.64 58.22 -77.10
N LYS A 140 -56.62 58.80 -77.75
CA LYS A 140 -55.29 59.02 -77.18
C LYS A 140 -55.29 59.99 -75.99
N LYS A 141 -56.22 60.95 -75.96
CA LYS A 141 -56.23 62.04 -74.97
C LYS A 141 -56.73 61.58 -73.59
N ILE A 142 -57.67 60.64 -73.56
CA ILE A 142 -58.23 60.07 -72.33
C ILE A 142 -57.22 59.16 -71.62
N GLN A 143 -56.42 58.42 -72.39
CA GLN A 143 -55.47 57.46 -71.84
C GLN A 143 -54.33 58.14 -71.06
N GLN A 144 -53.82 59.28 -71.52
CA GLN A 144 -52.79 60.05 -70.81
C GLN A 144 -53.25 60.64 -69.46
N GLN A 145 -54.55 60.91 -69.28
CA GLN A 145 -55.08 61.48 -68.03
C GLN A 145 -55.18 60.44 -66.91
N ALA A 146 -55.46 59.17 -67.25
CA ALA A 146 -55.59 58.09 -66.27
C ALA A 146 -54.23 57.74 -65.61
N ASP A 147 -53.15 57.72 -66.38
CA ASP A 147 -51.82 57.34 -65.89
C ASP A 147 -51.24 58.36 -64.88
N SER A 148 -51.56 59.65 -65.05
CA SER A 148 -51.07 60.72 -64.16
C SER A 148 -51.64 60.68 -62.74
N ILE A 149 -52.84 60.12 -62.55
CA ILE A 149 -53.49 60.04 -61.22
C ILE A 149 -52.84 58.96 -60.35
N ILE A 150 -52.39 57.87 -60.97
CA ILE A 150 -51.75 56.75 -60.27
C ILE A 150 -50.32 57.13 -59.86
N ASP A 151 -49.57 57.79 -60.75
CA ASP A 151 -48.18 58.18 -60.49
C ASP A 151 -48.04 59.27 -59.40
N GLN A 152 -49.03 60.14 -59.22
CA GLN A 152 -49.00 61.20 -58.19
C GLN A 152 -49.57 60.78 -56.81
N ASN A 153 -49.94 59.52 -56.61
CA ASN A 153 -50.51 59.08 -55.33
C ASN A 153 -49.42 58.87 -54.26
N PRO A 154 -49.52 59.49 -53.05
CA PRO A 154 -48.50 59.39 -52.01
C PRO A 154 -48.45 58.02 -51.31
N LEU A 155 -49.45 57.15 -51.49
CA LEU A 155 -49.41 55.79 -50.97
C LEU A 155 -48.69 54.86 -51.96
N PRO A 156 -47.89 53.90 -51.48
CA PRO A 156 -47.34 52.82 -52.31
C PRO A 156 -48.44 52.03 -53.03
N ILE A 157 -48.54 52.18 -54.35
CA ILE A 157 -49.52 51.50 -55.22
C ILE A 157 -48.83 50.63 -56.25
N LEU A 158 -49.34 49.41 -56.37
CA LEU A 158 -48.95 48.43 -57.38
C LEU A 158 -50.20 47.95 -58.14
N GLN A 159 -50.18 48.04 -59.48
CA GLN A 159 -51.21 47.46 -60.34
C GLN A 159 -50.66 46.22 -61.04
N PHE A 160 -51.48 45.17 -61.12
CA PHE A 160 -51.09 43.89 -61.69
C PHE A 160 -52.26 43.21 -62.37
N ASN A 161 -51.97 42.37 -63.38
CA ASN A 161 -53.00 41.64 -64.11
C ASN A 161 -53.46 40.38 -63.35
N SER A 162 -54.44 39.67 -63.90
CA SER A 162 -54.95 38.41 -63.36
C SER A 162 -53.94 37.26 -63.33
N ALA A 163 -52.81 37.39 -64.04
CA ALA A 163 -51.65 36.49 -63.98
C ALA A 163 -50.58 36.94 -62.95
N PHE A 164 -50.89 37.93 -62.12
CA PHE A 164 -50.03 38.54 -61.09
C PHE A 164 -48.77 39.24 -61.63
N GLU A 165 -48.74 39.57 -62.91
CA GLU A 165 -47.67 40.37 -63.52
C GLU A 165 -47.94 41.85 -63.25
N ILE A 166 -46.92 42.55 -62.79
CA ILE A 166 -47.02 43.97 -62.44
C ILE A 166 -47.12 44.78 -63.72
N GLN A 167 -48.22 45.52 -63.84
CA GLN A 167 -48.55 46.37 -64.99
C GLN A 167 -48.16 47.83 -64.74
N HIS A 168 -48.20 48.26 -63.49
CA HIS A 168 -47.85 49.63 -63.11
C HIS A 168 -47.37 49.67 -61.66
N ALA A 169 -46.40 50.54 -61.38
CA ALA A 169 -45.95 50.85 -60.03
C ALA A 169 -45.75 52.36 -59.94
N ASN A 170 -46.28 52.98 -58.89
CA ASN A 170 -46.05 54.40 -58.65
C ASN A 170 -44.73 54.63 -57.90
N VAL A 171 -44.30 55.89 -57.84
CA VAL A 171 -43.02 56.28 -57.22
C VAL A 171 -42.96 55.87 -55.75
N ALA A 172 -44.05 56.04 -54.99
CA ALA A 172 -44.12 55.66 -53.58
C ALA A 172 -43.86 54.16 -53.34
N PHE A 173 -44.28 53.27 -54.26
CA PHE A 173 -43.99 51.84 -54.14
C PHE A 173 -42.54 51.50 -54.49
N THR A 174 -41.92 52.23 -55.42
CA THR A 174 -40.49 52.07 -55.72
C THR A 174 -39.60 52.48 -54.54
N GLU A 175 -39.97 53.55 -53.83
CA GLU A 175 -39.27 53.98 -52.61
C GLU A 175 -39.46 53.01 -51.45
N LEU A 176 -40.67 52.52 -51.24
CA LEU A 176 -40.98 51.54 -50.20
C LEU A 176 -40.17 50.24 -50.39
N SER A 177 -40.13 49.74 -51.62
CA SER A 177 -39.55 48.42 -51.93
C SER A 177 -38.07 48.47 -52.34
N GLY A 178 -37.55 49.62 -52.76
CA GLY A 178 -36.19 49.75 -53.28
C GLY A 178 -35.98 49.17 -54.69
N PHE A 179 -37.05 48.69 -55.36
CA PHE A 179 -36.99 48.30 -56.76
C PHE A 179 -37.25 49.50 -57.69
N THR A 180 -36.55 49.54 -58.82
CA THR A 180 -36.84 50.53 -59.89
C THR A 180 -38.13 50.18 -60.64
N LYS A 181 -38.77 51.19 -61.26
CA LYS A 181 -40.02 50.99 -62.03
C LYS A 181 -39.83 49.97 -63.16
N GLU A 182 -38.68 50.00 -63.84
CA GLU A 182 -38.33 49.05 -64.91
C GLU A 182 -38.14 47.61 -64.41
N GLN A 183 -37.64 47.43 -63.19
CA GLN A 183 -37.53 46.10 -62.56
C GLN A 183 -38.91 45.58 -62.21
N LEU A 184 -39.75 46.39 -61.56
CA LEU A 184 -41.09 45.99 -61.15
C LEU A 184 -41.97 45.56 -62.33
N LEU A 185 -41.94 46.28 -63.46
CA LEU A 185 -42.72 45.93 -64.66
C LEU A 185 -42.31 44.59 -65.32
N ARG A 186 -41.16 44.03 -64.95
CA ARG A 186 -40.68 42.72 -65.42
C ARG A 186 -40.92 41.60 -64.41
N MET A 187 -41.45 41.94 -63.24
CA MET A 187 -41.66 41.02 -62.12
C MET A 187 -43.13 40.60 -62.00
N LYS A 188 -43.34 39.45 -61.36
CA LYS A 188 -44.64 39.05 -60.80
C LYS A 188 -44.66 39.39 -59.32
N ILE A 189 -45.85 39.59 -58.76
CA ILE A 189 -46.00 39.81 -57.31
C ILE A 189 -45.47 38.63 -56.49
N SER A 190 -45.51 37.42 -57.04
CA SER A 190 -44.91 36.24 -56.42
C SER A 190 -43.40 36.30 -56.28
N ASP A 191 -42.73 37.18 -57.03
CA ASP A 191 -41.26 37.33 -56.99
C ASP A 191 -40.83 38.23 -55.80
N ILE A 192 -41.78 38.87 -55.12
CA ILE A 192 -41.55 39.63 -53.89
C ILE A 192 -41.57 38.68 -52.70
N ASN A 193 -40.49 38.67 -51.90
CA ASN A 193 -40.31 37.74 -50.80
C ASN A 193 -41.19 38.11 -49.58
N VAL A 194 -42.35 37.46 -49.43
CA VAL A 194 -43.24 37.65 -48.27
C VAL A 194 -42.91 36.61 -47.19
N ILE A 195 -42.41 37.07 -46.05
CA ILE A 195 -42.02 36.25 -44.89
C ILE A 195 -43.24 35.71 -44.14
N SER A 196 -44.25 36.55 -43.95
CA SER A 196 -45.50 36.12 -43.32
C SER A 196 -46.68 36.94 -43.84
N LEU A 197 -47.81 36.28 -44.02
CA LEU A 197 -49.06 36.90 -44.45
C LEU A 197 -50.18 36.46 -43.52
N SER A 198 -50.93 37.43 -42.98
CA SER A 198 -52.11 37.20 -42.16
C SER A 198 -53.28 38.01 -42.70
N GLY A 199 -54.39 37.34 -43.03
CA GLY A 199 -55.57 37.95 -43.66
C GLY A 199 -55.78 37.53 -45.10
N THR A 200 -56.51 38.35 -45.87
CA THR A 200 -56.89 38.06 -47.26
C THR A 200 -55.88 38.67 -48.23
N GLY A 201 -54.93 37.85 -48.68
CA GLY A 201 -53.89 38.26 -49.62
C GLY A 201 -54.41 38.54 -51.04
N SER A 202 -53.55 39.13 -51.87
CA SER A 202 -53.90 39.57 -53.24
C SER A 202 -54.43 38.44 -54.14
N LYS A 203 -54.02 37.19 -53.89
CA LYS A 203 -54.51 36.00 -54.61
C LYS A 203 -55.98 35.68 -54.29
N SER A 204 -56.37 35.71 -53.02
CA SER A 204 -57.76 35.50 -52.60
C SER A 204 -58.66 36.64 -53.06
N ALA A 205 -58.18 37.89 -53.00
CA ALA A 205 -58.93 39.05 -53.45
C ALA A 205 -59.33 38.99 -54.94
N ILE A 206 -58.42 38.52 -55.81
CA ILE A 206 -58.70 38.32 -57.24
C ILE A 206 -59.66 37.15 -57.47
N GLN A 207 -59.46 36.01 -56.80
CA GLN A 207 -60.30 34.82 -56.98
C GLN A 207 -61.75 35.03 -56.49
N GLU A 208 -61.92 35.71 -55.36
CA GLU A 208 -63.23 35.97 -54.76
C GLU A 208 -63.92 37.21 -55.34
N LYS A 209 -63.25 37.93 -56.26
CA LYS A 209 -63.72 39.18 -56.88
C LYS A 209 -64.16 40.23 -55.84
N LYS A 210 -63.48 40.27 -54.68
CA LYS A 210 -63.79 41.14 -53.53
C LYS A 210 -62.52 41.79 -52.97
N ARG A 211 -62.68 42.95 -52.33
CA ARG A 211 -61.56 43.66 -51.67
C ARG A 211 -60.95 42.77 -50.57
N GLY A 212 -59.63 42.66 -50.55
CA GLY A 212 -58.87 41.93 -49.53
C GLY A 212 -57.98 42.86 -48.71
N LYS A 213 -57.79 42.53 -47.42
CA LYS A 213 -56.86 43.20 -46.51
C LYS A 213 -55.97 42.16 -45.85
N ALA A 214 -54.67 42.36 -45.88
CA ALA A 214 -53.68 41.49 -45.27
C ALA A 214 -52.59 42.30 -44.54
N GLU A 215 -52.16 41.79 -43.39
CA GLU A 215 -50.90 42.19 -42.77
C GLU A 215 -49.79 41.30 -43.33
N LEU A 216 -48.71 41.94 -43.72
CA LEU A 216 -47.62 41.34 -44.48
C LEU A 216 -46.31 41.67 -43.77
N VAL A 217 -45.42 40.70 -43.68
CA VAL A 217 -44.02 40.98 -43.40
C VAL A 217 -43.27 40.60 -44.67
N VAL A 218 -42.64 41.59 -45.29
CA VAL A 218 -42.04 41.47 -46.61
C VAL A 218 -40.58 41.83 -46.51
N ASP A 219 -39.75 41.05 -47.20
CA ASP A 219 -38.34 41.34 -47.33
C ASP A 219 -38.09 42.04 -48.66
N PHE A 220 -37.81 43.33 -48.57
CA PHE A 220 -37.47 44.14 -49.73
C PHE A 220 -35.96 44.40 -49.77
N PRO A 221 -35.40 44.76 -50.94
CA PRO A 221 -34.06 45.33 -51.04
C PRO A 221 -33.82 46.52 -50.10
N SER A 222 -34.86 47.32 -49.83
CA SER A 222 -34.84 48.44 -48.87
C SER A 222 -34.86 48.00 -47.39
N GLY A 223 -34.94 46.69 -47.13
CA GLY A 223 -34.97 46.07 -45.81
C GLY A 223 -36.29 45.36 -45.51
N ARG A 224 -36.31 44.62 -44.39
CA ARG A 224 -37.51 43.94 -43.91
C ARG A 224 -38.55 44.96 -43.43
N LYS A 225 -39.77 44.89 -43.98
CA LYS A 225 -40.88 45.79 -43.67
C LYS A 225 -42.10 45.02 -43.17
N GLU A 226 -42.77 45.57 -42.17
CA GLU A 226 -44.12 45.16 -41.77
C GLU A 226 -45.13 46.09 -42.43
N LEU A 227 -45.98 45.55 -43.30
CA LEU A 227 -46.93 46.29 -44.11
C LEU A 227 -48.37 45.88 -43.84
N VAL A 228 -49.30 46.80 -44.07
CA VAL A 228 -50.72 46.51 -44.22
C VAL A 228 -51.11 46.75 -45.69
N GLY A 229 -51.40 45.67 -46.41
CA GLY A 229 -51.79 45.69 -47.81
C GLY A 229 -53.30 45.59 -48.00
N ASN A 230 -53.86 46.44 -48.86
CA ASN A 230 -55.26 46.39 -49.28
C ASN A 230 -55.31 46.16 -50.80
N THR A 231 -55.93 45.07 -51.25
CA THR A 231 -56.05 44.73 -52.67
C THR A 231 -57.48 44.91 -53.18
N ILE A 232 -57.64 45.61 -54.30
CA ILE A 232 -58.92 45.92 -54.94
C ILE A 232 -58.89 45.38 -56.39
N PRO A 233 -59.69 44.35 -56.75
CA PRO A 233 -59.78 43.86 -58.11
C PRO A 233 -60.62 44.79 -59.01
N LEU A 234 -60.16 45.06 -60.23
CA LEU A 234 -60.86 45.77 -61.29
C LEU A 234 -61.53 44.76 -62.24
N ILE A 235 -62.83 44.93 -62.47
CA ILE A 235 -63.68 43.96 -63.16
C ILE A 235 -64.18 44.60 -64.47
N ASP A 236 -64.15 43.85 -65.56
CA ASP A 236 -64.72 44.29 -66.84
C ASP A 236 -66.26 44.20 -66.89
N GLN A 237 -66.85 44.66 -68.00
CA GLN A 237 -68.30 44.63 -68.20
C GLN A 237 -68.91 43.22 -68.29
N LYS A 238 -68.09 42.17 -68.44
CA LYS A 238 -68.52 40.76 -68.47
C LYS A 238 -68.40 40.08 -67.09
N GLY A 239 -67.83 40.78 -66.10
CA GLY A 239 -67.71 40.31 -64.73
C GLY A 239 -66.38 39.64 -64.42
N ASP A 240 -65.38 39.66 -65.31
CA ASP A 240 -64.06 39.06 -65.11
C ASP A 240 -63.01 40.07 -64.67
N VAL A 241 -62.07 39.62 -63.82
CA VAL A 241 -61.03 40.49 -63.25
C VAL A 241 -59.96 40.74 -64.31
N THR A 242 -59.79 42.00 -64.70
CA THR A 242 -58.81 42.42 -65.71
C THR A 242 -57.47 42.78 -65.09
N SER A 243 -57.51 43.47 -63.95
CA SER A 243 -56.33 43.83 -63.15
C SER A 243 -56.72 44.05 -61.70
N ALA A 244 -55.78 44.21 -60.79
CA ALA A 244 -56.03 44.57 -59.41
C ALA A 244 -55.03 45.64 -58.94
N PHE A 245 -55.48 46.49 -58.02
CA PHE A 245 -54.66 47.49 -57.33
C PHE A 245 -54.36 47.04 -55.92
N GLY A 246 -53.07 46.97 -55.56
CA GLY A 246 -52.59 46.81 -54.20
C GLY A 246 -52.10 48.14 -53.64
N VAL A 247 -52.61 48.56 -52.49
CA VAL A 247 -52.15 49.73 -51.74
C VAL A 247 -51.52 49.27 -50.43
N TYR A 248 -50.28 49.69 -50.14
CA TYR A 248 -49.50 49.19 -49.02
C TYR A 248 -49.09 50.31 -48.06
N ILE A 249 -49.22 50.08 -46.75
CA ILE A 249 -48.86 51.03 -45.68
C ILE A 249 -47.76 50.40 -44.82
N ASP A 250 -46.63 51.07 -44.62
CA ASP A 250 -45.53 50.63 -43.73
C ASP A 250 -45.84 50.97 -42.26
N VAL A 251 -45.83 49.97 -41.38
CA VAL A 251 -46.10 50.08 -39.93
C VAL A 251 -44.91 49.63 -39.06
N THR A 252 -43.72 49.50 -39.66
CA THR A 252 -42.54 48.87 -39.03
C THR A 252 -42.06 49.60 -37.75
N GLU A 253 -41.95 50.93 -37.76
CA GLU A 253 -41.42 51.70 -36.61
C GLU A 253 -42.42 51.80 -35.45
N GLU A 254 -43.73 51.85 -35.74
CA GLU A 254 -44.79 51.98 -34.73
C GLU A 254 -44.88 50.72 -33.83
N ARG A 255 -44.74 49.53 -34.42
CA ARG A 255 -44.77 48.26 -33.66
C ARG A 255 -43.49 48.00 -32.87
N LYS A 256 -42.34 48.55 -33.29
CA LYS A 256 -41.06 48.41 -32.58
C LYS A 256 -41.07 49.16 -31.25
N HIS A 257 -41.52 50.41 -31.24
CA HIS A 257 -41.61 51.23 -30.03
C HIS A 257 -42.55 50.66 -28.95
N THR A 258 -43.64 50.01 -29.37
CA THR A 258 -44.62 49.43 -28.43
C THR A 258 -44.08 48.18 -27.73
N ARG A 259 -43.26 47.36 -28.41
CA ARG A 259 -42.63 46.16 -27.83
C ARG A 259 -41.52 46.50 -26.84
N GLU A 260 -40.71 47.53 -27.12
CA GLU A 260 -39.55 47.88 -26.27
C GLU A 260 -39.97 48.33 -24.87
N ASN A 261 -41.04 49.12 -24.73
CA ASN A 261 -41.53 49.56 -23.42
C ASN A 261 -42.09 48.41 -22.55
N GLN A 262 -42.81 47.45 -23.15
CA GLN A 262 -43.34 46.30 -22.42
C GLN A 262 -42.24 45.35 -21.95
N ILE A 263 -41.16 45.19 -22.72
CA ILE A 263 -40.01 44.36 -22.36
C ILE A 263 -39.23 45.02 -21.20
N LEU A 264 -39.07 46.35 -21.21
CA LEU A 264 -38.35 47.05 -20.15
C LEU A 264 -39.04 46.93 -18.78
N GLN A 265 -40.37 47.03 -18.75
CA GLN A 265 -41.17 46.94 -17.52
C GLN A 265 -41.18 45.52 -16.94
N ARG A 266 -41.41 44.50 -17.79
CA ARG A 266 -41.36 43.09 -17.37
C ARG A 266 -39.94 42.68 -16.93
N ARG A 267 -38.89 43.23 -17.57
CA ARG A 267 -37.49 43.00 -17.17
C ARG A 267 -37.18 43.61 -15.79
N SER A 268 -37.69 44.81 -15.48
CA SER A 268 -37.53 45.42 -14.16
C SER A 268 -38.25 44.62 -13.08
N GLU A 269 -39.47 44.14 -13.33
CA GLU A 269 -40.23 43.32 -12.38
C GLU A 269 -39.53 41.99 -12.09
N THR A 270 -38.99 41.29 -13.10
CA THR A 270 -38.25 40.04 -12.89
C THR A 270 -36.93 40.25 -12.13
N ILE A 271 -36.18 41.34 -12.41
CA ILE A 271 -34.94 41.67 -11.67
C ILE A 271 -35.24 41.96 -10.18
N ILE A 272 -36.46 42.40 -9.86
CA ILE A 272 -36.89 42.75 -8.51
C ILE A 272 -37.50 41.53 -7.81
N PHE A 273 -38.59 40.97 -8.33
CA PHE A 273 -39.39 39.98 -7.63
C PHE A 273 -38.85 38.55 -7.74
N ASP A 274 -38.15 38.21 -8.83
CA ASP A 274 -37.55 36.88 -9.02
C ASP A 274 -36.07 36.82 -8.58
N ASN A 275 -35.55 37.90 -7.98
CA ASN A 275 -34.19 37.93 -7.47
C ASN A 275 -34.08 37.02 -6.23
N PRO A 276 -33.20 36.00 -6.25
CA PRO A 276 -33.03 35.10 -5.10
C PRO A 276 -32.36 35.79 -3.92
N PHE A 277 -31.71 36.95 -4.13
CA PHE A 277 -31.13 37.72 -3.05
C PHE A 277 -32.17 38.66 -2.43
N PRO A 278 -32.34 38.61 -1.11
CA PRO A 278 -33.10 39.60 -0.36
C PRO A 278 -32.64 41.02 -0.69
N PHE A 279 -33.55 41.90 -1.12
CA PHE A 279 -33.25 43.33 -1.14
C PHE A 279 -34.41 44.20 -0.68
N ILE A 280 -34.02 45.41 -0.27
CA ILE A 280 -34.91 46.47 0.20
C ILE A 280 -34.60 47.74 -0.58
N LEU A 281 -35.64 48.46 -0.99
CA LEU A 281 -35.53 49.82 -1.48
C LEU A 281 -35.88 50.82 -0.38
N TRP A 282 -34.94 51.69 -0.02
CA TRP A 282 -35.10 52.71 1.01
C TRP A 282 -35.37 54.08 0.40
N ASN A 283 -36.23 54.90 1.02
CA ASN A 283 -36.34 56.33 0.70
C ASN A 283 -35.38 57.18 1.56
N PRO A 284 -35.25 58.50 1.31
CA PRO A 284 -34.37 59.37 2.08
C PRO A 284 -34.72 59.48 3.57
N ASP A 285 -35.98 59.20 3.95
CA ASP A 285 -36.43 59.13 5.35
C ASP A 285 -36.12 57.78 6.03
N LEU A 286 -35.38 56.89 5.36
CA LEU A 286 -35.04 55.54 5.81
C LEU A 286 -36.26 54.67 6.09
N LYS A 287 -37.30 54.84 5.27
CA LYS A 287 -38.47 53.96 5.21
C LYS A 287 -38.36 53.00 4.03
N VAL A 288 -38.90 51.81 4.22
CA VAL A 288 -38.95 50.78 3.19
C VAL A 288 -40.02 51.14 2.17
N VAL A 289 -39.59 51.32 0.93
CA VAL A 289 -40.45 51.60 -0.24
C VAL A 289 -40.86 50.31 -0.93
N GLU A 290 -39.94 49.34 -1.03
CA GLU A 290 -40.18 48.07 -1.71
C GLU A 290 -39.32 46.97 -1.09
N MET A 291 -39.84 45.75 -1.05
CA MET A 291 -39.11 44.54 -0.66
C MET A 291 -39.45 43.40 -1.60
N ASN A 292 -38.43 42.68 -2.05
CA ASN A 292 -38.69 41.47 -2.82
C ASN A 292 -39.12 40.29 -1.92
N PRO A 293 -39.68 39.21 -2.49
CA PRO A 293 -40.15 38.04 -1.73
C PRO A 293 -39.02 37.37 -0.93
N ALA A 294 -37.78 37.38 -1.43
CA ALA A 294 -36.63 36.86 -0.71
C ALA A 294 -36.35 37.64 0.58
N ALA A 295 -36.47 38.98 0.57
CA ALA A 295 -36.31 39.81 1.76
C ALA A 295 -37.43 39.63 2.76
N LEU A 296 -38.68 39.55 2.30
CA LEU A 296 -39.83 39.24 3.18
C LEU A 296 -39.64 37.90 3.88
N LYS A 297 -39.16 36.87 3.17
CA LYS A 297 -38.88 35.54 3.75
C LYS A 297 -37.70 35.55 4.71
N LEU A 298 -36.58 36.18 4.34
CA LEU A 298 -35.39 36.25 5.20
C LEU A 298 -35.70 36.95 6.52
N MET A 299 -36.48 38.02 6.46
CA MET A 299 -36.73 38.93 7.58
C MET A 299 -38.04 38.64 8.32
N GLY A 300 -38.94 37.85 7.74
CA GLY A 300 -40.21 37.46 8.37
C GLY A 300 -41.28 38.56 8.38
N PHE A 301 -41.24 39.50 7.44
CA PHE A 301 -42.26 40.54 7.26
C PHE A 301 -43.28 40.15 6.18
N ASP A 302 -44.51 40.66 6.26
CA ASP A 302 -45.54 40.48 5.25
C ASP A 302 -45.50 41.63 4.22
N LYS A 303 -45.95 41.39 2.99
CA LYS A 303 -45.98 42.43 1.94
C LYS A 303 -46.82 43.66 2.37
N ARG A 304 -47.81 43.46 3.26
CA ARG A 304 -48.66 44.53 3.80
C ARG A 304 -47.92 45.50 4.75
N ASP A 305 -46.75 45.12 5.24
CA ASP A 305 -45.95 45.93 6.16
C ASP A 305 -45.05 46.94 5.40
N ILE A 306 -44.93 46.79 4.07
CA ILE A 306 -44.15 47.72 3.23
C ILE A 306 -44.76 49.12 3.30
N GLY A 307 -43.91 50.13 3.52
CA GLY A 307 -44.30 51.54 3.71
C GLY A 307 -44.49 51.97 5.17
N THR A 308 -44.71 51.04 6.11
CA THR A 308 -44.73 51.34 7.55
C THR A 308 -43.40 50.99 8.23
N ILE A 309 -42.67 50.02 7.67
CA ILE A 309 -41.34 49.60 8.14
C ILE A 309 -40.31 50.73 7.93
N THR A 310 -39.55 50.98 8.98
CA THR A 310 -38.43 51.93 9.03
C THR A 310 -37.15 51.23 9.42
N ILE A 311 -36.00 51.87 9.23
CA ILE A 311 -34.71 51.31 9.65
C ILE A 311 -34.64 50.99 11.15
N LYS A 312 -35.50 51.60 11.99
CA LYS A 312 -35.55 51.37 13.44
C LYS A 312 -36.19 50.03 13.81
N ASP A 313 -36.96 49.44 12.91
CA ASP A 313 -37.58 48.13 13.11
C ASP A 313 -36.57 46.97 12.94
N PHE A 314 -35.36 47.29 12.46
CA PHE A 314 -34.23 46.37 12.33
C PHE A 314 -33.34 46.51 13.57
N GLN A 315 -33.43 45.54 14.48
CA GLN A 315 -32.63 45.56 15.71
C GLN A 315 -31.21 45.08 15.43
N TYR A 316 -30.29 46.03 15.23
CA TYR A 316 -28.87 45.75 15.03
C TYR A 316 -28.21 45.33 16.35
N VAL A 317 -27.72 44.09 16.39
CA VAL A 317 -26.95 43.53 17.52
C VAL A 317 -25.48 43.91 17.39
N LYS A 318 -24.93 43.78 16.18
CA LYS A 318 -23.56 44.15 15.83
C LYS A 318 -23.55 44.65 14.39
N GLN A 319 -22.81 45.72 14.11
CA GLN A 319 -22.61 46.19 12.73
C GLN A 319 -21.18 46.63 12.49
N SER A 320 -20.72 46.49 11.25
CA SER A 320 -19.45 47.00 10.76
C SER A 320 -19.58 47.44 9.30
N GLY A 321 -18.71 48.33 8.86
CA GLY A 321 -18.81 48.95 7.53
C GLY A 321 -19.87 50.07 7.47
N ASP A 322 -20.20 50.46 6.25
CA ASP A 322 -21.06 51.62 5.98
C ASP A 322 -22.55 51.25 6.08
N SER A 323 -23.36 52.18 6.57
CA SER A 323 -24.81 52.02 6.67
C SER A 323 -25.54 52.52 5.41
N VAL A 324 -26.83 52.17 5.31
CA VAL A 324 -27.71 52.74 4.29
C VAL A 324 -27.72 54.28 4.35
N SER A 325 -27.66 54.87 5.54
CA SER A 325 -27.61 56.32 5.76
C SER A 325 -26.33 56.95 5.20
N ASP A 326 -25.19 56.26 5.32
CA ASP A 326 -23.92 56.72 4.77
C ASP A 326 -23.95 56.73 3.23
N THR A 327 -24.71 55.82 2.64
CA THR A 327 -24.91 55.71 1.18
C THR A 327 -25.69 56.90 0.63
N PHE A 328 -26.76 57.32 1.32
CA PHE A 328 -27.49 58.55 0.97
C PHE A 328 -26.61 59.80 1.06
N ARG A 329 -25.72 59.87 2.06
CA ARG A 329 -24.81 61.02 2.25
C ARG A 329 -23.68 61.06 1.21
N THR A 330 -23.05 59.93 0.95
CA THR A 330 -21.84 59.85 0.11
C THR A 330 -22.14 59.71 -1.37
N LYS A 331 -23.35 59.26 -1.72
CA LYS A 331 -23.81 58.98 -3.09
C LYS A 331 -22.97 57.91 -3.81
N LYS A 332 -22.21 57.09 -3.07
CA LYS A 332 -21.41 55.99 -3.61
C LYS A 332 -21.92 54.64 -3.09
N PRO A 333 -21.76 53.55 -3.85
CA PRO A 333 -22.02 52.20 -3.34
C PRO A 333 -21.23 51.93 -2.07
N SER A 334 -21.86 51.27 -1.11
CA SER A 334 -21.25 50.97 0.18
C SER A 334 -21.60 49.55 0.63
N GLN A 335 -20.82 49.00 1.55
CA GLN A 335 -21.04 47.64 2.05
C GLN A 335 -20.78 47.55 3.55
N GLY A 336 -21.47 46.62 4.21
CA GLY A 336 -21.29 46.38 5.63
C GLY A 336 -21.93 45.09 6.12
N GLU A 337 -21.30 44.44 7.09
CA GLU A 337 -21.82 43.26 7.76
C GLU A 337 -22.65 43.67 8.98
N ALA A 338 -23.76 43.00 9.24
CA ALA A 338 -24.52 43.18 10.46
C ALA A 338 -25.17 41.89 10.95
N THR A 339 -25.20 41.73 12.27
CA THR A 339 -26.10 40.80 12.93
C THR A 339 -27.34 41.56 13.34
N ILE A 340 -28.49 41.17 12.78
CA ILE A 340 -29.77 41.84 12.93
C ILE A 340 -30.76 40.84 13.48
N ARG A 341 -31.52 41.25 14.50
CA ARG A 341 -32.67 40.49 14.98
C ARG A 341 -33.91 40.88 14.19
N PHE A 342 -34.30 39.98 13.29
CA PHE A 342 -35.52 40.07 12.52
C PHE A 342 -36.66 39.29 13.23
N PRO A 343 -37.92 39.54 12.87
CA PRO A 343 -39.04 38.68 13.28
C PRO A 343 -38.84 37.18 13.01
N SER A 344 -38.16 36.84 11.91
CA SER A 344 -37.77 35.46 11.55
C SER A 344 -36.64 34.86 12.39
N GLY A 345 -36.00 35.66 13.25
CA GLY A 345 -34.87 35.28 14.08
C GLY A 345 -33.65 36.19 13.92
N GLU A 346 -32.62 35.92 14.72
CA GLU A 346 -31.34 36.62 14.60
C GLU A 346 -30.56 36.08 13.40
N LYS A 347 -30.11 36.98 12.53
CA LYS A 347 -29.40 36.66 11.29
C LYS A 347 -28.17 37.52 11.15
N THR A 348 -27.08 36.93 10.69
CA THR A 348 -25.88 37.65 10.27
C THR A 348 -25.91 37.79 8.76
N VAL A 349 -25.93 39.03 8.29
CA VAL A 349 -26.13 39.39 6.89
C VAL A 349 -25.05 40.34 6.41
N GLU A 350 -24.57 40.12 5.19
CA GLU A 350 -23.76 41.08 4.47
C GLU A 350 -24.67 41.97 3.62
N ARG A 351 -24.48 43.29 3.71
CA ARG A 351 -25.34 44.28 3.09
C ARG A 351 -24.57 45.06 2.04
N HIS A 352 -25.12 45.19 0.85
CA HIS A 352 -24.60 46.00 -0.24
C HIS A 352 -25.61 47.08 -0.60
N ASN A 353 -25.25 48.34 -0.35
CA ASN A 353 -26.10 49.50 -0.56
C ASN A 353 -25.71 50.19 -1.88
N ILE A 354 -26.67 50.39 -2.78
CA ILE A 354 -26.49 51.00 -4.09
C ILE A 354 -27.40 52.23 -4.18
N PRO A 355 -26.84 53.45 -4.31
CA PRO A 355 -27.64 54.66 -4.46
C PRO A 355 -28.26 54.73 -5.86
N LEU A 356 -29.57 54.99 -5.92
CA LEU A 356 -30.27 55.32 -7.16
C LEU A 356 -30.35 56.84 -7.27
N ILE A 357 -29.77 57.38 -8.33
CA ILE A 357 -29.53 58.82 -8.52
C ILE A 357 -30.33 59.30 -9.74
N ASP A 358 -30.99 60.46 -9.62
CA ASP A 358 -31.67 61.11 -10.74
C ASP A 358 -30.72 61.92 -11.64
N GLU A 359 -31.26 62.51 -12.72
CA GLU A 359 -30.47 63.29 -13.70
C GLU A 359 -29.82 64.55 -13.10
N GLU A 360 -30.31 65.00 -11.94
CA GLU A 360 -29.83 66.18 -11.21
C GLU A 360 -28.80 65.82 -10.13
N GLY A 361 -28.47 64.53 -9.98
CA GLY A 361 -27.45 64.03 -9.06
C GLY A 361 -27.95 63.82 -7.62
N THR A 362 -29.26 63.80 -7.37
CA THR A 362 -29.87 63.57 -6.05
C THR A 362 -30.19 62.08 -5.88
N VAL A 363 -29.89 61.54 -4.69
CA VAL A 363 -30.20 60.13 -4.36
C VAL A 363 -31.67 60.05 -3.95
N TYR A 364 -32.53 59.51 -4.80
CA TYR A 364 -33.97 59.41 -4.53
C TYR A 364 -34.33 58.10 -3.80
N ASN A 365 -33.55 57.03 -3.98
CA ASN A 365 -33.68 55.78 -3.23
C ASN A 365 -32.31 55.11 -3.05
N VAL A 366 -32.18 54.22 -2.06
CA VAL A 366 -31.03 53.31 -1.93
C VAL A 366 -31.53 51.87 -1.98
N LEU A 367 -30.97 51.08 -2.90
CA LEU A 367 -31.21 49.64 -2.99
C LEU A 367 -30.21 48.91 -2.10
N THR A 368 -30.66 48.22 -1.06
CA THR A 368 -29.82 47.38 -0.20
C THR A 368 -30.07 45.91 -0.49
N VAL A 369 -29.05 45.19 -0.97
CA VAL A 369 -29.07 43.73 -1.13
C VAL A 369 -28.44 43.07 0.10
N TYR A 370 -29.11 42.07 0.67
CA TYR A 370 -28.67 41.30 1.83
C TYR A 370 -28.30 39.88 1.41
N ASN A 371 -27.17 39.39 1.92
CA ASN A 371 -26.73 38.01 1.80
C ASN A 371 -26.70 37.36 3.20
N ASP A 372 -27.49 36.30 3.44
CA ASP A 372 -27.51 35.59 4.74
C ASP A 372 -26.27 34.71 4.87
N ILE A 373 -25.38 35.10 5.78
CA ILE A 373 -24.12 34.42 6.08
C ILE A 373 -24.12 33.76 7.47
N THR A 374 -25.29 33.60 8.09
CA THR A 374 -25.42 33.11 9.48
C THR A 374 -24.82 31.72 9.66
N HIS A 375 -25.17 30.77 8.79
CA HIS A 375 -24.66 29.39 8.88
C HIS A 375 -23.17 29.30 8.58
N GLN A 376 -22.67 30.16 7.68
CA GLN A 376 -21.26 30.26 7.31
C GLN A 376 -20.42 30.75 8.50
N LYS A 377 -20.89 31.78 9.22
CA LYS A 377 -20.21 32.28 10.43
C LYS A 377 -20.20 31.24 11.55
N HIS A 378 -21.32 30.57 11.80
CA HIS A 378 -21.36 29.52 12.82
C HIS A 378 -20.41 28.35 12.49
N ALA A 379 -20.36 27.92 11.23
CA ALA A 379 -19.42 26.88 10.79
C ALA A 379 -17.97 27.28 11.04
N ILE A 380 -17.59 28.51 10.63
CA ILE A 380 -16.24 29.04 10.82
C ILE A 380 -15.90 29.16 12.30
N ASP A 381 -16.80 29.71 13.13
CA ASP A 381 -16.57 29.87 14.56
C ASP A 381 -16.40 28.51 15.25
N GLU A 382 -17.22 27.51 14.92
CA GLU A 382 -17.09 26.16 15.48
C GLU A 382 -15.78 25.49 15.05
N ILE A 383 -15.42 25.58 13.76
CA ILE A 383 -14.15 25.09 13.25
C ILE A 383 -12.97 25.74 13.99
N ILE A 384 -13.02 27.05 14.23
CA ILE A 384 -12.02 27.77 15.01
C ILE A 384 -11.98 27.25 16.46
N GLN A 385 -13.13 27.03 17.10
CA GLN A 385 -13.18 26.51 18.47
C GLN A 385 -12.55 25.12 18.58
N VAL A 386 -12.87 24.21 17.64
CA VAL A 386 -12.27 22.86 17.60
C VAL A 386 -10.76 22.94 17.35
N ALA A 387 -10.31 23.83 16.45
CA ALA A 387 -8.89 24.04 16.20
C ALA A 387 -8.15 24.61 17.43
N LEU A 388 -8.76 25.56 18.16
CA LEU A 388 -8.21 26.12 19.40
C LEU A 388 -8.20 25.10 20.55
N ALA A 389 -9.19 24.21 20.62
CA ALA A 389 -9.20 23.10 21.56
C ALA A 389 -8.02 22.16 21.28
N ALA A 390 -7.82 21.79 20.02
CA ALA A 390 -6.71 20.96 19.58
C ALA A 390 -5.33 21.62 19.85
N GLU A 391 -5.19 22.93 19.64
CA GLU A 391 -3.98 23.69 19.98
C GLU A 391 -3.65 23.61 21.47
N LYS A 392 -4.68 23.63 22.33
CA LYS A 392 -4.52 23.51 23.79
C LYS A 392 -4.36 22.08 24.28
N GLY A 393 -4.32 21.11 23.37
CA GLY A 393 -4.13 19.70 23.66
C GLY A 393 -5.41 18.87 23.77
N ASP A 394 -6.60 19.47 23.66
CA ASP A 394 -7.85 18.70 23.59
C ASP A 394 -8.11 18.24 22.16
N LEU A 395 -7.68 17.01 21.86
CA LEU A 395 -7.88 16.35 20.58
C LEU A 395 -9.18 15.53 20.55
N THR A 396 -10.03 15.62 21.58
CA THR A 396 -11.34 14.94 21.64
C THR A 396 -12.48 15.78 21.07
N SER A 397 -12.30 17.10 21.02
CA SER A 397 -13.27 18.04 20.45
C SER A 397 -13.54 17.76 18.96
N ARG A 398 -14.80 17.83 18.53
CA ARG A 398 -15.23 17.56 17.14
C ARG A 398 -16.25 18.58 16.70
N THR A 399 -16.26 18.88 15.40
CA THR A 399 -17.28 19.72 14.78
C THR A 399 -18.58 18.94 14.60
N HIS A 400 -19.72 19.60 14.74
CA HIS A 400 -21.04 19.06 14.40
C HIS A 400 -21.28 19.19 12.90
N GLN A 401 -20.50 18.45 12.11
CA GLN A 401 -20.48 18.53 10.64
C GLN A 401 -21.88 18.47 10.00
N ASP A 402 -22.81 17.70 10.58
CA ASP A 402 -24.18 17.51 10.07
C ASP A 402 -25.06 18.78 10.10
N HIS A 403 -24.63 19.83 10.81
CA HIS A 403 -25.31 21.13 10.83
C HIS A 403 -25.01 21.99 9.58
N TYR A 404 -24.08 21.56 8.73
CA TYR A 404 -23.59 22.33 7.58
C TYR A 404 -23.85 21.60 6.26
N THR A 405 -23.80 22.35 5.16
CA THR A 405 -23.98 21.79 3.81
C THR A 405 -22.95 22.39 2.84
N GLY A 406 -22.72 21.72 1.71
CA GLY A 406 -21.74 22.16 0.72
C GLY A 406 -20.31 22.18 1.26
N ASP A 407 -19.54 23.20 0.89
CA ASP A 407 -18.11 23.29 1.23
C ASP A 407 -17.84 23.30 2.75
N TYR A 408 -18.74 23.90 3.55
CA TYR A 408 -18.59 23.94 5.01
C TYR A 408 -18.76 22.57 5.67
N PHE A 409 -19.61 21.70 5.13
CA PHE A 409 -19.70 20.30 5.56
C PHE A 409 -18.39 19.57 5.29
N GLU A 410 -17.84 19.73 4.08
CA GLU A 410 -16.58 19.07 3.69
C GLU A 410 -15.40 19.55 4.54
N ILE A 411 -15.34 20.84 4.90
CA ILE A 411 -14.32 21.39 5.80
C ILE A 411 -14.49 20.86 7.23
N ALA A 412 -15.70 20.89 7.80
CA ALA A 412 -15.99 20.38 9.14
C ALA A 412 -15.64 18.89 9.27
N ARG A 413 -16.06 18.08 8.28
CA ARG A 413 -15.68 16.67 8.17
C ARG A 413 -14.18 16.48 8.03
N GLY A 414 -13.52 17.29 7.21
CA GLY A 414 -12.07 17.24 7.00
C GLY A 414 -11.30 17.45 8.31
N ILE A 415 -11.71 18.41 9.15
CA ILE A 415 -11.08 18.63 10.46
C ILE A 415 -11.27 17.42 11.38
N ASN A 416 -12.48 16.86 11.46
CA ASN A 416 -12.74 15.67 12.26
C ASN A 416 -11.85 14.49 11.81
N GLN A 417 -11.71 14.28 10.48
CA GLN A 417 -10.84 13.24 9.92
C GLN A 417 -9.36 13.46 10.25
N VAL A 418 -8.87 14.70 10.19
CA VAL A 418 -7.49 15.04 10.60
C VAL A 418 -7.29 14.71 12.07
N LEU A 419 -8.22 15.08 12.95
CA LEU A 419 -8.15 14.77 14.37
C LEU A 419 -8.16 13.25 14.59
N ASP A 420 -9.08 12.50 13.99
CA ASP A 420 -9.13 11.04 14.14
C ASP A 420 -7.84 10.33 13.67
N THR A 421 -7.26 10.84 12.57
CA THR A 421 -5.99 10.36 12.01
C THR A 421 -4.81 10.62 12.97
N VAL A 422 -4.88 11.65 13.81
CA VAL A 422 -3.86 11.98 14.81
C VAL A 422 -4.11 11.26 16.14
N VAL A 423 -5.36 11.26 16.63
CA VAL A 423 -5.73 10.65 17.93
C VAL A 423 -5.39 9.18 17.98
N THR A 424 -5.68 8.43 16.92
CA THR A 424 -5.50 6.96 16.92
C THR A 424 -4.03 6.57 17.11
N PRO A 425 -3.05 7.10 16.35
CA PRO A 425 -1.63 6.91 16.64
C PRO A 425 -1.21 7.34 18.05
N PHE A 426 -1.72 8.46 18.58
CA PHE A 426 -1.39 8.95 19.92
C PHE A 426 -1.83 7.99 21.03
N GLN A 427 -3.05 7.43 20.92
CA GLN A 427 -3.55 6.43 21.87
C GLN A 427 -2.70 5.15 21.85
N VAL A 428 -2.34 4.66 20.65
CA VAL A 428 -1.45 3.50 20.49
C VAL A 428 -0.07 3.79 21.08
N PHE A 429 0.48 4.97 20.81
CA PHE A 429 1.79 5.37 21.31
C PHE A 429 1.80 5.50 22.83
N SER A 430 0.77 6.12 23.44
CA SER A 430 0.60 6.19 24.90
C SER A 430 0.54 4.81 25.55
N LYS A 431 -0.22 3.87 24.97
CA LYS A 431 -0.24 2.49 25.43
C LYS A 431 1.14 1.83 25.37
N LYS A 432 1.87 2.03 24.26
CA LYS A 432 3.22 1.49 24.08
C LYS A 432 4.22 2.08 25.09
N VAL A 433 4.13 3.36 25.41
CA VAL A 433 4.94 3.98 26.47
C VAL A 433 4.69 3.31 27.82
N GLY A 434 3.44 3.00 28.17
CA GLY A 434 3.10 2.25 29.38
C GLY A 434 3.67 0.82 29.39
N GLU A 435 3.59 0.10 28.26
CA GLU A 435 4.18 -1.23 28.12
C GLU A 435 5.72 -1.20 28.28
N ILE A 436 6.41 -0.20 27.70
CA ILE A 436 7.86 -0.05 27.85
C ILE A 436 8.22 0.32 29.31
N SER A 437 7.43 1.16 29.98
CA SER A 437 7.64 1.48 31.40
C SER A 437 7.63 0.23 32.27
N ALA A 438 6.61 -0.62 32.11
CA ALA A 438 6.51 -1.88 32.85
C ALA A 438 7.69 -2.83 32.53
N ALA A 439 8.08 -2.94 31.27
CA ALA A 439 9.25 -3.74 30.88
C ALA A 439 10.56 -3.20 31.47
N THR A 440 10.69 -1.88 31.65
CA THR A 440 11.87 -1.24 32.24
C THR A 440 11.96 -1.52 33.74
N GLU A 441 10.83 -1.53 34.45
CA GLU A 441 10.77 -1.94 35.86
C GLU A 441 11.17 -3.42 36.04
N GLU A 442 10.66 -4.30 35.17
CA GLU A 442 11.03 -5.72 35.16
C GLU A 442 12.53 -5.92 34.88
N LEU A 443 13.07 -5.24 33.86
CA LEU A 443 14.50 -5.26 33.55
C LEU A 443 15.36 -4.77 34.73
N THR A 444 14.90 -3.76 35.47
CA THR A 444 15.60 -3.27 36.67
C THR A 444 15.68 -4.35 37.74
N ALA A 445 14.58 -5.07 37.99
CA ALA A 445 14.55 -6.17 38.94
C ALA A 445 15.48 -7.32 38.50
N SER A 446 15.43 -7.71 37.22
CA SER A 446 16.31 -8.74 36.66
C SER A 446 17.78 -8.34 36.74
N ALA A 447 18.14 -7.09 36.40
CA ALA A 447 19.52 -6.61 36.51
C ALA A 447 20.06 -6.75 37.94
N LYS A 448 19.25 -6.35 38.94
CA LYS A 448 19.61 -6.48 40.36
C LYS A 448 19.79 -7.94 40.81
N GLU A 449 18.94 -8.84 40.33
CA GLU A 449 19.06 -10.27 40.60
C GLU A 449 20.36 -10.84 40.02
N VAL A 450 20.69 -10.49 38.77
CA VAL A 450 21.95 -10.89 38.13
C VAL A 450 23.15 -10.31 38.88
N THR A 451 23.12 -9.04 39.29
CA THR A 451 24.18 -8.42 40.13
C THR A 451 24.43 -9.24 41.39
N ASN A 452 23.37 -9.61 42.13
CA ASN A 452 23.50 -10.44 43.31
C ASN A 452 24.09 -11.83 42.99
N GLY A 453 23.64 -12.45 41.89
CA GLY A 453 24.17 -13.72 41.40
C GLY A 453 25.66 -13.64 41.08
N THR A 454 26.11 -12.57 40.42
CA THR A 454 27.53 -12.36 40.12
C THR A 454 28.35 -12.19 41.40
N ASN A 455 27.88 -11.43 42.39
CA ASN A 455 28.61 -11.27 43.66
C ASN A 455 28.79 -12.61 44.40
N LEU A 456 27.74 -13.44 44.45
CA LEU A 456 27.81 -14.79 45.04
C LEU A 456 28.77 -15.69 44.26
N LEU A 457 28.78 -15.60 42.93
CA LEU A 457 29.69 -16.40 42.10
C LEU A 457 31.15 -15.97 42.29
N ALA A 458 31.43 -14.68 42.46
CA ALA A 458 32.77 -14.18 42.75
C ALA A 458 33.26 -14.67 44.11
N GLU A 459 32.41 -14.60 45.15
CA GLU A 459 32.72 -15.14 46.47
C GLU A 459 32.97 -16.65 46.42
N SER A 460 32.10 -17.40 45.74
CA SER A 460 32.26 -18.84 45.57
C SER A 460 33.54 -19.20 44.82
N SER A 461 33.90 -18.44 43.79
CA SER A 461 35.13 -18.66 43.02
C SER A 461 36.37 -18.47 43.91
N ASN A 462 36.39 -17.42 44.74
CA ASN A 462 37.47 -17.21 45.71
C ASN A 462 37.57 -18.34 46.74
N ILE A 463 36.45 -18.81 47.28
CA ILE A 463 36.42 -19.93 48.23
C ILE A 463 36.95 -21.21 47.58
N VAL A 464 36.52 -21.52 46.35
CA VAL A 464 36.98 -22.71 45.61
C VAL A 464 38.49 -22.63 45.35
N GLY A 465 39.00 -21.47 44.92
CA GLY A 465 40.43 -21.25 44.73
C GLY A 465 41.23 -21.45 46.02
N HIS A 466 40.76 -20.87 47.13
CA HIS A 466 41.41 -21.04 48.43
C HIS A 466 41.40 -22.49 48.93
N ASN A 467 40.28 -23.19 48.78
CA ASN A 467 40.18 -24.61 49.16
C ASN A 467 41.10 -25.49 48.30
N ALA A 468 41.28 -25.14 47.01
CA ALA A 468 42.20 -25.85 46.13
C ALA A 468 43.66 -25.64 46.55
N GLU A 469 44.04 -24.40 46.92
CA GLU A 469 45.37 -24.10 47.48
C GLU A 469 45.62 -24.88 48.79
N GLN A 470 44.65 -24.88 49.72
CA GLN A 470 44.74 -25.68 50.95
C GLN A 470 44.85 -27.19 50.66
N GLY A 471 44.13 -27.67 49.64
CA GLY A 471 44.24 -29.04 49.17
C GLY A 471 45.65 -29.37 48.67
N GLU A 472 46.31 -28.43 47.98
CA GLU A 472 47.67 -28.61 47.47
C GLU A 472 48.68 -28.81 48.62
N ASP A 473 48.52 -28.07 49.71
CA ASP A 473 49.33 -28.26 50.92
C ASP A 473 49.10 -29.62 51.57
N GLY A 474 47.84 -30.09 51.61
CA GLY A 474 47.50 -31.44 52.06
C GLY A 474 48.14 -32.52 51.19
N VAL A 475 48.14 -32.33 49.87
CA VAL A 475 48.82 -33.23 48.92
C VAL A 475 50.32 -33.29 49.18
N LYS A 476 50.99 -32.15 49.42
CA LYS A 476 52.43 -32.12 49.77
C LYS A 476 52.72 -32.92 51.03
N GLN A 477 51.87 -32.82 52.05
CA GLN A 477 52.02 -33.60 53.29
C GLN A 477 51.89 -35.10 53.04
N ILE A 478 50.92 -35.51 52.20
CA ILE A 478 50.73 -36.92 51.85
C ILE A 478 51.93 -37.45 51.06
N LEU A 479 52.46 -36.69 50.10
CA LEU A 479 53.65 -37.08 49.34
C LEU A 479 54.87 -37.32 50.25
N ASN A 480 55.10 -36.43 51.22
CA ASN A 480 56.17 -36.63 52.21
C ASN A 480 55.94 -37.89 53.05
N ALA A 481 54.70 -38.13 53.49
CA ALA A 481 54.35 -39.34 54.24
C ALA A 481 54.54 -40.62 53.40
N MET A 482 54.27 -40.58 52.10
CA MET A 482 54.52 -41.69 51.17
C MET A 482 56.02 -41.95 50.97
N GLU A 483 56.85 -40.89 50.91
CA GLU A 483 58.31 -41.04 50.87
C GLU A 483 58.85 -41.72 52.13
N ASP A 484 58.37 -41.31 53.31
CA ASP A 484 58.72 -41.94 54.59
C ASP A 484 58.23 -43.40 54.67
N LEU A 485 57.04 -43.68 54.14
CA LEU A 485 56.50 -45.04 54.09
C LEU A 485 57.33 -45.92 53.15
N ASN A 486 57.73 -45.41 51.98
CA ASN A 486 58.61 -46.12 51.06
C ASN A 486 59.95 -46.50 51.70
N ARG A 487 60.57 -45.56 52.43
CA ARG A 487 61.80 -45.82 53.21
C ARG A 487 61.58 -46.91 54.26
N THR A 488 60.47 -46.84 54.98
CA THR A 488 60.12 -47.81 56.02
C THR A 488 59.91 -49.22 55.44
N VAL A 489 59.21 -49.33 54.31
CA VAL A 489 58.99 -50.61 53.61
C VAL A 489 60.32 -51.19 53.12
N SER A 490 61.18 -50.36 52.53
CA SER A 490 62.54 -50.78 52.13
C SER A 490 63.36 -51.28 53.32
N ASP A 491 63.31 -50.59 54.46
CA ASP A 491 64.00 -51.01 55.68
C ASP A 491 63.48 -52.35 56.22
N ILE A 492 62.17 -52.59 56.17
CA ILE A 492 61.57 -53.86 56.57
C ILE A 492 62.04 -54.99 55.65
N ALA A 493 62.10 -54.77 54.33
CA ALA A 493 62.59 -55.75 53.37
C ALA A 493 64.05 -56.15 53.66
N VAL A 494 64.95 -55.17 53.85
CA VAL A 494 66.36 -55.41 54.18
C VAL A 494 66.52 -56.14 55.52
N ARG A 495 65.73 -55.76 56.54
CA ARG A 495 65.73 -56.43 57.84
C ARG A 495 65.23 -57.88 57.72
N SER A 496 64.23 -58.12 56.89
CA SER A 496 63.67 -59.46 56.66
C SER A 496 64.73 -60.37 56.03
N GLU A 497 65.48 -59.90 55.04
CA GLU A 497 66.61 -60.64 54.48
C GLU A 497 67.67 -60.98 55.55
N SER A 498 67.96 -60.03 56.45
CA SER A 498 68.89 -60.26 57.55
C SER A 498 68.38 -61.32 58.53
N VAL A 499 67.09 -61.33 58.87
CA VAL A 499 66.50 -62.35 59.75
C VAL A 499 66.50 -63.71 59.06
N ALA A 500 66.23 -63.78 57.75
CA ALA A 500 66.31 -65.02 56.98
C ALA A 500 67.71 -65.64 57.07
N ARG A 501 68.76 -64.85 56.88
CA ARG A 501 70.15 -65.32 57.05
C ARG A 501 70.45 -65.82 58.46
N LEU A 502 69.98 -65.12 59.49
CA LEU A 502 70.16 -65.54 60.88
C LEU A 502 69.41 -66.83 61.19
N ALA A 503 68.22 -67.02 60.62
CA ALA A 503 67.47 -68.27 60.73
C ALA A 503 68.25 -69.42 60.08
N THR A 504 68.81 -69.24 58.88
CA THR A 504 69.66 -70.25 58.24
C THR A 504 70.87 -70.64 59.10
N ASP A 505 71.61 -69.67 59.66
CA ASP A 505 72.74 -69.98 60.54
C ASP A 505 72.28 -70.72 61.82
N ALA A 506 71.16 -70.30 62.42
CA ALA A 506 70.60 -70.97 63.59
C ALA A 506 70.16 -72.42 63.31
N ASP A 507 69.63 -72.70 62.12
CA ASP A 507 69.28 -74.04 61.67
C ASP A 507 70.54 -74.91 61.53
N GLU A 508 71.59 -74.40 60.85
CA GLU A 508 72.88 -75.08 60.72
C GLU A 508 73.51 -75.40 62.08
N LYS A 509 73.48 -74.46 63.03
CA LYS A 509 73.98 -74.69 64.41
C LYS A 509 73.13 -75.70 65.16
N SER A 510 71.81 -75.70 64.97
CA SER A 510 70.90 -76.67 65.61
C SER A 510 71.15 -78.07 65.08
N GLN A 511 71.32 -78.23 63.77
CA GLN A 511 71.65 -79.51 63.14
C GLN A 511 73.02 -80.03 63.60
N LEU A 512 74.02 -79.16 63.69
CA LEU A 512 75.32 -79.53 64.29
C LEU A 512 75.17 -79.96 65.76
N GLY A 513 74.32 -79.27 66.52
CA GLY A 513 73.98 -79.63 67.91
C GLY A 513 73.37 -81.02 68.01
N VAL A 514 72.43 -81.37 67.12
CA VAL A 514 71.85 -82.72 67.01
C VAL A 514 72.94 -83.76 66.74
N ASP A 515 73.84 -83.51 65.78
CA ASP A 515 74.87 -84.46 65.40
C ASP A 515 75.90 -84.69 66.52
N LEU A 516 76.30 -83.62 67.22
CA LEU A 516 77.20 -83.71 68.38
C LEU A 516 76.53 -84.46 69.54
N ALA A 517 75.26 -84.20 69.80
CA ALA A 517 74.51 -84.89 70.84
C ALA A 517 74.34 -86.39 70.51
N LYS A 518 74.00 -86.76 69.27
CA LYS A 518 73.96 -88.17 68.84
C LYS A 518 75.31 -88.87 69.03
N LYS A 519 76.41 -88.19 68.68
CA LYS A 519 77.75 -88.74 68.89
C LYS A 519 78.06 -88.98 70.37
N ALA A 520 77.63 -88.08 71.26
CA ALA A 520 77.76 -88.29 72.69
C ALA A 520 76.91 -89.47 73.19
N GLU A 521 75.76 -89.74 72.54
CA GLU A 521 74.83 -90.82 72.91
C GLU A 521 75.45 -92.16 72.59
N GLU A 522 76.03 -92.28 71.39
CA GLU A 522 76.82 -93.45 70.99
C GLU A 522 77.97 -93.73 71.97
N VAL A 523 78.64 -92.69 72.47
CA VAL A 523 79.71 -92.83 73.47
C VAL A 523 79.15 -93.30 74.81
N MET A 524 78.04 -92.75 75.30
CA MET A 524 77.43 -93.17 76.56
C MET A 524 76.92 -94.61 76.51
N VAL A 525 76.31 -95.03 75.39
CA VAL A 525 75.95 -96.44 75.14
C VAL A 525 77.19 -97.34 75.20
N GLY A 526 78.31 -96.90 74.61
CA GLY A 526 79.60 -97.59 74.69
C GLY A 526 80.12 -97.71 76.13
N ILE A 527 80.06 -96.64 76.92
CA ILE A 527 80.48 -96.63 78.33
C ILE A 527 79.57 -97.55 79.15
N SER A 528 78.25 -97.46 78.96
CA SER A 528 77.26 -98.31 79.64
C SER A 528 77.57 -99.80 79.44
N LYS A 529 77.83 -100.21 78.19
CA LYS A 529 78.23 -101.57 77.86
C LYS A 529 79.54 -101.99 78.54
N ASN A 530 80.55 -101.13 78.53
CA ASN A 530 81.84 -101.41 79.17
C ASN A 530 81.69 -101.52 80.70
N SER A 531 80.90 -100.66 81.33
CA SER A 531 80.60 -100.71 82.78
C SER A 531 79.92 -102.02 83.15
N SER A 532 78.90 -102.46 82.40
CA SER A 532 78.28 -103.77 82.62
C SER A 532 79.26 -104.93 82.46
N GLN A 533 80.20 -104.84 81.51
CA GLN A 533 81.23 -105.86 81.34
C GLN A 533 82.21 -105.90 82.53
N VAL A 534 82.62 -104.74 83.05
CA VAL A 534 83.50 -104.66 84.24
C VAL A 534 82.80 -105.20 85.48
N GLU A 535 81.49 -104.94 85.64
CA GLU A 535 80.69 -105.52 86.72
C GLU A 535 80.73 -107.06 86.71
N LEU A 536 80.57 -107.68 85.53
CA LEU A 536 80.68 -109.14 85.36
C LEU A 536 82.08 -109.67 85.72
N ILE A 537 83.15 -108.93 85.38
CA ILE A 537 84.53 -109.31 85.75
C ILE A 537 84.69 -109.32 87.28
N PHE A 538 84.18 -108.32 87.99
CA PHE A 538 84.25 -108.31 89.45
C PHE A 538 83.42 -109.41 90.11
N GLN A 539 82.29 -109.79 89.51
CA GLN A 539 81.52 -110.96 89.95
C GLN A 539 82.33 -112.26 89.80
N ASP A 540 83.06 -112.43 88.69
CA ASP A 540 83.94 -113.59 88.48
C ASP A 540 85.14 -113.59 89.44
N ILE A 541 85.81 -112.44 89.63
CA ILE A 541 86.91 -112.30 90.61
C ILE A 541 86.42 -112.68 92.02
N LYS A 542 85.23 -112.20 92.43
CA LYS A 542 84.65 -112.58 93.72
C LYS A 542 84.48 -114.09 93.85
N ALA A 543 83.94 -114.75 92.82
CA ALA A 543 83.77 -116.20 92.80
C ALA A 543 85.11 -116.95 92.89
N GLN A 544 86.14 -116.48 92.17
CA GLN A 544 87.49 -117.05 92.23
C GLN A 544 88.14 -116.86 93.60
N MET A 545 88.01 -115.68 94.22
CA MET A 545 88.52 -115.42 95.57
C MET A 545 87.85 -116.31 96.61
N ASP A 546 86.54 -116.55 96.50
CA ASP A 546 85.82 -117.49 97.36
C ASP A 546 86.35 -118.93 97.21
N GLN A 547 86.71 -119.34 95.99
CA GLN A 547 87.34 -120.64 95.74
C GLN A 547 88.75 -120.73 96.34
N ILE A 548 89.58 -119.70 96.14
CA ILE A 548 90.93 -119.66 96.72
C ILE A 548 90.86 -119.68 98.25
N GLY A 549 89.93 -118.94 98.86
CA GLY A 549 89.70 -118.97 100.30
C GLY A 549 89.41 -120.39 100.83
N LYS A 550 88.62 -121.18 100.11
CA LYS A 550 88.38 -122.61 100.45
C LYS A 550 89.67 -123.44 100.39
N ILE A 551 90.51 -123.23 99.37
CA ILE A 551 91.80 -123.94 99.23
C ILE A 551 92.73 -123.57 100.38
N VAL A 552 92.82 -122.29 100.75
CA VAL A 552 93.67 -121.81 101.84
C VAL A 552 93.22 -122.41 103.19
N ASN A 553 91.92 -122.58 103.41
CA ASN A 553 91.41 -123.29 104.59
C ASN A 553 91.88 -124.76 104.60
N VAL A 554 91.82 -125.47 103.47
CA VAL A 554 92.34 -126.84 103.36
C VAL A 554 93.84 -126.90 103.65
N ILE A 555 94.63 -125.95 103.14
CA ILE A 555 96.07 -125.87 103.45
C ILE A 555 96.31 -125.65 104.95
N THR A 556 95.52 -124.77 105.57
CA THR A 556 95.57 -124.51 107.02
C THR A 556 95.26 -125.78 107.80
N ASP A 557 94.26 -126.55 107.39
CA ASP A 557 93.89 -127.83 108.01
C ASP A 557 95.02 -128.87 107.84
N ILE A 558 95.61 -128.99 106.65
CA ILE A 558 96.77 -129.87 106.39
C ILE A 558 97.96 -129.46 107.25
N ALA A 559 98.26 -128.17 107.37
CA ALA A 559 99.35 -127.66 108.21
C ALA A 559 99.11 -127.98 109.70
N ASN A 560 97.88 -127.83 110.19
CA ASN A 560 97.50 -128.21 111.55
C ASN A 560 97.63 -129.72 111.79
N GLN A 561 97.17 -130.56 110.85
CA GLN A 561 97.33 -132.01 110.91
C GLN A 561 98.81 -132.42 110.88
N THR A 562 99.62 -131.79 110.01
CA THR A 562 101.05 -132.06 109.89
C THR A 562 101.80 -131.65 111.16
N ASN A 563 101.45 -130.52 111.78
CA ASN A 563 102.00 -130.08 113.06
C ASN A 563 101.65 -131.06 114.20
N LEU A 564 100.42 -131.62 114.21
CA LEU A 564 100.02 -132.66 115.17
C LEU A 564 100.77 -133.98 114.93
N LEU A 565 100.91 -134.42 113.68
CA LEU A 565 101.69 -135.61 113.32
C LEU A 565 103.17 -135.46 113.71
N ALA A 566 103.76 -134.30 113.42
CA ALA A 566 105.14 -133.98 113.78
C ALA A 566 105.33 -133.89 115.30
N LEU A 567 104.36 -133.35 116.04
CA LEU A 567 104.36 -133.36 117.50
C LEU A 567 104.32 -134.79 118.05
N ASN A 568 103.46 -135.65 117.51
CA ASN A 568 103.40 -137.07 117.90
C ASN A 568 104.72 -137.79 117.59
N ALA A 569 105.32 -137.54 116.42
CA ALA A 569 106.62 -138.10 116.05
C ALA A 569 107.74 -137.60 116.96
N ALA A 570 107.74 -136.33 117.37
CA ALA A 570 108.70 -135.77 118.31
C ALA A 570 108.57 -136.38 119.72
N ILE A 571 107.34 -136.64 120.18
CA ILE A 571 107.07 -137.35 121.44
C ILE A 571 107.62 -138.77 121.39
N GLU A 572 107.38 -139.52 120.30
CA GLU A 572 107.84 -140.90 120.18
C GLU A 572 109.36 -141.00 119.99
N ALA A 573 109.97 -140.02 119.30
CA ALA A 573 111.42 -139.90 119.18
C ALA A 573 112.11 -139.58 120.53
N ALA A 574 111.49 -138.76 121.39
CA ALA A 574 111.96 -138.53 122.76
C ALA A 574 111.84 -139.80 123.63
N ARG A 575 110.82 -140.62 123.36
CA ARG A 575 110.57 -141.89 124.06
C ARG A 575 111.59 -142.98 123.74
N ALA A 576 112.15 -142.97 122.52
CA ALA A 576 113.17 -143.90 122.04
C ALA A 576 114.60 -143.61 122.53
N GLY A 577 114.80 -142.60 123.39
CA GLY A 577 116.11 -142.30 124.00
C GLY A 577 117.21 -141.94 122.98
N GLU A 578 118.42 -142.48 123.16
CA GLU A 578 119.56 -142.16 122.25
C GLU A 578 119.31 -142.59 120.78
N ALA A 579 118.55 -143.66 120.54
CA ALA A 579 118.26 -144.14 119.19
C ALA A 579 117.29 -143.23 118.40
N GLY A 580 116.46 -142.44 119.10
CA GLY A 580 115.47 -141.54 118.50
C GLY A 580 116.00 -140.14 118.17
N ARG A 581 117.25 -139.83 118.51
CA ARG A 581 117.79 -138.47 118.46
C ARG A 581 117.79 -137.85 117.05
N GLY A 582 118.06 -138.65 116.01
CA GLY A 582 117.95 -138.21 114.61
C GLY A 582 116.50 -137.95 114.16
N PHE A 583 115.56 -138.80 114.59
CA PHE A 583 114.13 -138.63 114.30
C PHE A 583 113.52 -137.43 115.03
N ALA A 584 113.99 -137.12 116.24
CA ALA A 584 113.54 -135.96 116.99
C ALA A 584 113.90 -134.64 116.28
N VAL A 585 115.08 -134.57 115.65
CA VAL A 585 115.50 -133.40 114.85
C VAL A 585 114.61 -133.24 113.62
N VAL A 586 114.34 -134.33 112.88
CA VAL A 586 113.45 -134.28 111.71
C VAL A 586 112.01 -133.92 112.11
N ALA A 587 111.49 -134.48 113.20
CA ALA A 587 110.14 -134.17 113.68
C ALA A 587 110.02 -132.70 114.15
N ALA A 588 111.07 -132.15 114.78
CA ALA A 588 111.11 -130.73 115.12
C ALA A 588 111.14 -129.84 113.87
N GLU A 589 111.89 -130.22 112.84
CA GLU A 589 111.94 -129.51 111.55
C GLU A 589 110.59 -129.54 110.83
N VAL A 590 109.94 -130.71 110.73
CA VAL A 590 108.60 -130.84 110.13
C VAL A 590 107.55 -130.06 110.92
N LYS A 591 107.65 -130.04 112.26
CA LYS A 591 106.77 -129.23 113.11
C LYS A 591 106.95 -127.74 112.81
N SER A 592 108.20 -127.27 112.74
CA SER A 592 108.51 -125.88 112.36
C SER A 592 107.94 -125.55 110.98
N LEU A 593 108.16 -126.41 109.99
CA LEU A 593 107.68 -126.23 108.62
C LEU A 593 106.15 -126.20 108.54
N ALA A 594 105.47 -127.00 109.35
CA ALA A 594 104.01 -127.00 109.47
C ALA A 594 103.47 -125.73 110.14
N GLN A 595 104.16 -125.22 111.18
CA GLN A 595 103.83 -123.92 111.79
C GLN A 595 104.05 -122.76 110.83
N ASP A 596 105.15 -122.77 110.06
CA ASP A 596 105.43 -121.79 109.02
C ASP A 596 104.43 -121.87 107.86
N SER A 597 104.03 -123.08 107.47
CA SER A 597 102.97 -123.30 106.47
C SER A 597 101.63 -122.76 106.93
N ARG A 598 101.26 -122.97 108.21
CA ARG A 598 100.05 -122.40 108.80
C ARG A 598 100.09 -120.87 108.82
N LYS A 599 101.20 -120.29 109.29
CA LYS A 599 101.39 -118.84 109.32
C LYS A 599 101.33 -118.23 107.91
N SER A 600 101.88 -118.93 106.92
CA SER A 600 101.80 -118.53 105.52
C SER A 600 100.36 -118.61 104.98
N ALA A 601 99.62 -119.66 105.32
CA ALA A 601 98.21 -119.80 104.96
C ALA A 601 97.33 -118.73 105.62
N GLU A 602 97.57 -118.37 106.88
CA GLU A 602 96.91 -117.25 107.57
C GLU A 602 97.17 -115.91 106.84
N ASN A 603 98.43 -115.62 106.49
CA ASN A 603 98.77 -114.43 105.71
C ASN A 603 98.09 -114.40 104.34
N ILE A 604 97.99 -115.55 103.65
CA ILE A 604 97.25 -115.64 102.37
C ILE A 604 95.75 -115.43 102.61
N ALA A 605 95.17 -116.01 103.66
CA ALA A 605 93.75 -115.83 103.99
C ALA A 605 93.40 -114.36 104.21
N ASP A 606 94.24 -113.62 104.93
CA ASP A 606 94.05 -112.17 105.14
C ASP A 606 94.21 -111.38 103.83
N MET A 607 95.13 -111.78 102.95
CA MET A 607 95.27 -111.19 101.62
C MET A 607 94.04 -111.43 100.74
N ILE A 608 93.46 -112.63 100.76
CA ILE A 608 92.24 -112.97 100.04
C ILE A 608 91.05 -112.17 100.57
N ARG A 609 90.90 -112.06 101.90
CA ARG A 609 89.86 -111.21 102.50
C ARG A 609 90.00 -109.75 102.07
N SER A 610 91.22 -109.22 102.05
CA SER A 610 91.47 -107.86 101.58
C SER A 610 91.13 -107.68 100.09
N LEU A 611 91.45 -108.67 99.25
CA LEU A 611 91.10 -108.65 97.82
C LEU A 611 89.59 -108.79 97.59
N GLN A 612 88.89 -109.60 98.40
CA GLN A 612 87.43 -109.70 98.37
C GLN A 612 86.77 -108.36 98.72
N ASP A 613 87.18 -107.72 99.82
CA ASP A 613 86.67 -106.39 100.22
C ASP A 613 86.91 -105.33 99.14
N LYS A 614 88.12 -105.29 98.57
CA LYS A 614 88.44 -104.38 97.46
C LYS A 614 87.62 -104.68 96.20
N SER A 615 87.34 -105.95 95.89
CA SER A 615 86.54 -106.34 94.73
C SER A 615 85.08 -105.95 94.90
N VAL A 616 84.52 -106.08 96.11
CA VAL A 616 83.15 -105.62 96.43
C VAL A 616 83.05 -104.12 96.28
N LYS A 617 83.98 -103.35 96.88
CA LYS A 617 84.01 -101.88 96.75
C LYS A 617 84.15 -101.43 95.30
N ALA A 618 84.97 -102.13 94.50
CA ALA A 618 85.12 -101.82 93.08
C ALA A 618 83.84 -102.13 92.27
N ALA A 619 83.14 -103.23 92.59
CA ALA A 619 81.84 -103.53 91.99
C ALA A 619 80.79 -102.47 92.33
N GLU A 620 80.70 -102.05 93.59
CA GLU A 620 79.79 -100.97 94.03
C GLU A 620 80.06 -99.66 93.28
N ALA A 621 81.33 -99.26 93.14
CA ALA A 621 81.71 -98.07 92.38
C ALA A 621 81.35 -98.16 90.89
N VAL A 622 81.41 -99.36 90.29
CA VAL A 622 81.00 -99.58 88.89
C VAL A 622 79.47 -99.52 88.75
N THR A 623 78.72 -100.07 89.72
CA THR A 623 77.25 -99.94 89.75
C THR A 623 76.83 -98.47 89.86
N GLU A 624 77.48 -97.69 90.74
CA GLU A 624 77.25 -96.25 90.86
C GLU A 624 77.58 -95.51 89.56
N ALA A 625 78.72 -95.82 88.92
CA ALA A 625 79.08 -95.27 87.62
C ALA A 625 78.05 -95.61 86.53
N GLY A 626 77.48 -96.83 86.55
CA GLY A 626 76.40 -97.24 85.66
C GLY A 626 75.13 -96.41 85.83
N ALA A 627 74.78 -96.06 87.07
CA ALA A 627 73.64 -95.17 87.34
C ALA A 627 73.87 -93.75 86.79
N ILE A 628 75.08 -93.21 86.96
CA ILE A 628 75.46 -91.89 86.42
C ILE A 628 75.42 -91.88 84.88
N VAL A 629 75.89 -92.95 84.22
CA VAL A 629 75.83 -93.05 82.75
C VAL A 629 74.37 -93.05 82.26
N LYS A 630 73.47 -93.77 82.95
CA LYS A 630 72.05 -93.77 82.61
C LYS A 630 71.39 -92.39 82.78
N GLU A 631 71.78 -91.63 83.79
CA GLU A 631 71.35 -90.24 83.94
C GLU A 631 71.87 -89.38 82.79
N GLY A 632 73.12 -89.60 82.37
CA GLY A 632 73.72 -88.98 81.18
C GLY A 632 72.94 -89.28 79.89
N ASP A 633 72.49 -90.51 79.68
CA ASP A 633 71.65 -90.89 78.53
C ASP A 633 70.33 -90.10 78.51
N VAL A 634 69.67 -89.95 79.66
CA VAL A 634 68.42 -89.19 79.78
C VAL A 634 68.65 -87.71 79.46
N ALA A 635 69.66 -87.09 80.05
CA ALA A 635 70.00 -85.68 79.80
C ALA A 635 70.31 -85.42 78.31
N LEU A 636 70.90 -86.39 77.64
CA LEU A 636 71.24 -86.29 76.23
C LEU A 636 70.03 -86.45 75.31
N ALA A 637 69.11 -87.35 75.64
CA ALA A 637 67.82 -87.47 74.95
C ALA A 637 67.01 -86.16 75.06
N GLU A 638 67.00 -85.53 76.23
CA GLU A 638 66.39 -84.20 76.43
C GLU A 638 67.08 -83.12 75.58
N THR A 639 68.41 -83.15 75.51
CA THR A 639 69.21 -82.23 74.67
C THR A 639 68.89 -82.39 73.18
N LEU A 640 68.77 -83.63 72.69
CA LEU A 640 68.38 -83.92 71.31
C LEU A 640 66.98 -83.38 70.99
N ASN A 641 66.03 -83.57 71.91
CA ASN A 641 64.68 -83.04 71.75
C ASN A 641 64.68 -81.50 71.74
N ALA A 642 65.49 -80.85 72.59
CA ALA A 642 65.61 -79.41 72.61
C ALA A 642 66.13 -78.86 71.27
N PHE A 643 67.19 -79.45 70.70
CA PHE A 643 67.69 -79.03 69.39
C PHE A 643 66.67 -79.25 68.27
N LYS A 644 65.90 -80.34 68.33
CA LYS A 644 64.82 -80.58 67.35
C LYS A 644 63.75 -79.48 67.40
N VAL A 645 63.29 -79.11 68.60
CA VAL A 645 62.31 -78.03 68.78
C VAL A 645 62.86 -76.68 68.31
N ILE A 646 64.15 -76.42 68.52
CA ILE A 646 64.80 -75.21 68.01
C ILE A 646 64.79 -75.20 66.48
N ALA A 647 65.17 -76.31 65.83
CA ALA A 647 65.15 -76.41 64.37
C ALA A 647 63.75 -76.21 63.78
N GLU A 648 62.71 -76.83 64.38
CA GLU A 648 61.31 -76.62 64.00
C GLU A 648 60.91 -75.13 64.15
N SER A 649 61.27 -74.49 65.26
CA SER A 649 60.98 -73.06 65.50
C SER A 649 61.70 -72.13 64.50
N VAL A 650 62.93 -72.47 64.12
CA VAL A 650 63.72 -71.71 63.14
C VAL A 650 63.13 -71.85 61.74
N ALA A 651 62.63 -73.03 61.36
CA ALA A 651 61.93 -73.25 60.11
C ALA A 651 60.64 -72.40 60.02
N ASP A 652 59.89 -72.30 61.11
CA ASP A 652 58.71 -71.43 61.21
C ASP A 652 59.09 -69.95 61.07
N ILE A 653 60.18 -69.51 61.70
CA ILE A 653 60.70 -68.13 61.54
C ILE A 653 61.07 -67.86 60.08
N SER A 654 61.77 -68.78 59.40
CA SER A 654 62.15 -68.64 58.00
C SER A 654 60.93 -68.50 57.08
N THR A 655 59.88 -69.28 57.34
CA THR A 655 58.63 -69.23 56.57
C THR A 655 57.93 -67.88 56.75
N ASN A 656 57.80 -67.41 58.00
CA ASN A 656 57.16 -66.13 58.29
C ASN A 656 57.93 -64.94 57.71
N VAL A 657 59.26 -64.96 57.78
CA VAL A 657 60.11 -63.90 57.19
C VAL A 657 59.95 -63.81 55.69
N THR A 658 59.79 -64.95 55.00
CA THR A 658 59.50 -64.97 53.57
C THR A 658 58.14 -64.33 53.27
N GLY A 659 57.14 -64.59 54.12
CA GLY A 659 55.83 -63.91 54.05
C GLY A 659 55.93 -62.39 54.25
N VAL A 660 56.71 -61.93 55.24
CA VAL A 660 56.94 -60.50 55.49
C VAL A 660 57.64 -59.82 54.31
N ALA A 661 58.62 -60.48 53.68
CA ALA A 661 59.28 -59.96 52.49
C ALA A 661 58.30 -59.79 51.31
N ALA A 662 57.46 -60.79 51.04
CA ALA A 662 56.45 -60.71 49.99
C ALA A 662 55.43 -59.58 50.25
N THR A 663 54.92 -59.44 51.48
CA THR A 663 54.02 -58.33 51.84
C THR A 663 54.71 -56.96 51.74
N SER A 664 56.02 -56.89 52.00
CA SER A 664 56.79 -55.64 51.82
C SER A 664 56.88 -55.24 50.34
N GLU A 665 57.03 -56.19 49.42
CA GLU A 665 56.98 -55.92 47.97
C GLU A 665 55.60 -55.43 47.51
N GLU A 666 54.52 -56.06 48.00
CA GLU A 666 53.14 -55.60 47.74
C GLU A 666 52.88 -54.19 48.29
N GLN A 667 53.41 -53.89 49.49
CA GLN A 667 53.34 -52.56 50.07
C GLN A 667 54.09 -51.55 49.22
N ALA A 668 55.30 -51.86 48.74
CA ALA A 668 56.07 -50.97 47.88
C ALA A 668 55.30 -50.59 46.60
N ALA A 669 54.70 -51.59 45.93
CA ALA A 669 53.85 -51.35 44.76
C ALA A 669 52.64 -50.45 45.10
N SER A 670 52.01 -50.67 46.25
CA SER A 670 50.90 -49.84 46.73
C SER A 670 51.32 -48.40 47.00
N VAL A 671 52.54 -48.17 47.53
CA VAL A 671 53.07 -46.81 47.73
C VAL A 671 53.28 -46.10 46.41
N GLU A 672 53.82 -46.78 45.40
CA GLU A 672 54.00 -46.20 44.07
C GLU A 672 52.65 -45.80 43.43
N GLU A 673 51.64 -46.67 43.52
CA GLU A 673 50.31 -46.40 43.00
C GLU A 673 49.62 -45.22 43.70
N ILE A 674 49.70 -45.16 45.03
CA ILE A 674 49.15 -44.05 45.81
C ILE A 674 49.90 -42.75 45.47
N THR A 675 51.22 -42.81 45.35
CA THR A 675 52.04 -41.64 44.98
C THR A 675 51.66 -41.11 43.60
N ALA A 676 51.44 -41.99 42.61
CA ALA A 676 50.97 -41.61 41.29
C ALA A 676 49.59 -40.92 41.36
N SER A 677 48.64 -41.52 42.09
CA SER A 677 47.29 -40.97 42.29
C SER A 677 47.29 -39.60 42.96
N ILE A 678 48.17 -39.40 43.94
CA ILE A 678 48.30 -38.12 44.65
C ILE A 678 48.92 -37.04 43.75
N ASN A 679 49.84 -37.38 42.84
CA ASN A 679 50.36 -36.44 41.85
C ASN A 679 49.30 -36.01 40.83
N GLU A 680 48.40 -36.93 40.43
CA GLU A 680 47.25 -36.58 39.59
C GLU A 680 46.29 -35.64 40.33
N LEU A 681 46.01 -35.91 41.61
CA LEU A 681 45.22 -35.02 42.46
C LEU A 681 45.86 -33.62 42.59
N ALA A 682 47.19 -33.54 42.72
CA ALA A 682 47.93 -32.28 42.71
C ALA A 682 47.65 -31.46 41.44
N SER A 683 47.70 -32.12 40.29
CA SER A 683 47.45 -31.50 38.98
C SER A 683 46.01 -31.02 38.85
N LEU A 684 45.05 -31.79 39.36
CA LEU A 684 43.63 -31.43 39.39
C LEU A 684 43.37 -30.20 40.27
N LEU A 685 44.03 -30.11 41.43
CA LEU A 685 43.91 -28.95 42.33
C LEU A 685 44.48 -27.69 41.68
N GLN A 686 45.64 -27.77 41.02
CA GLN A 686 46.19 -26.64 40.26
C GLN A 686 45.24 -26.14 39.17
N GLU A 687 44.64 -27.07 38.41
CA GLU A 687 43.64 -26.72 37.40
C GLU A 687 42.38 -26.12 38.03
N THR A 688 41.96 -26.61 39.19
CA THR A 688 40.82 -26.06 39.94
C THR A 688 41.09 -24.62 40.40
N THR A 689 42.29 -24.33 40.91
CA THR A 689 42.72 -22.97 41.24
C THR A 689 42.69 -22.06 40.02
N ARG A 690 43.20 -22.54 38.87
CA ARG A 690 43.16 -21.79 37.61
C ARG A 690 41.72 -21.49 37.17
N GLN A 691 40.84 -22.48 37.22
CA GLN A 691 39.42 -22.32 36.87
C GLN A 691 38.69 -21.37 37.81
N ALA A 692 39.02 -21.38 39.11
CA ALA A 692 38.49 -20.43 40.08
C ALA A 692 38.89 -18.99 39.74
N VAL A 693 40.15 -18.76 39.33
CA VAL A 693 40.64 -17.45 38.87
C VAL A 693 39.93 -17.02 37.58
N ASP A 694 39.83 -17.91 36.58
CA ASP A 694 39.13 -17.64 35.32
C ASP A 694 37.65 -17.31 35.56
N SER A 695 36.98 -18.02 36.48
CA SER A 695 35.60 -17.78 36.89
C SER A 695 35.43 -16.44 37.60
N ALA A 696 36.35 -16.07 38.49
CA ALA A 696 36.34 -14.76 39.14
C ALA A 696 36.48 -13.62 38.11
N ALA A 697 37.39 -13.74 37.14
CA ALA A 697 37.58 -12.76 36.08
C ALA A 697 36.32 -12.63 35.19
N ALA A 698 35.72 -13.75 34.77
CA ALA A 698 34.47 -13.73 34.00
C ALA A 698 33.32 -13.10 34.79
N THR A 699 33.31 -13.27 36.11
CA THR A 699 32.31 -12.66 37.00
C THR A 699 32.50 -11.15 37.10
N GLU A 700 33.74 -10.65 37.18
CA GLU A 700 34.04 -9.22 37.15
C GLU A 700 33.57 -8.57 35.83
N GLU A 701 33.79 -9.24 34.69
CA GLU A 701 33.32 -8.79 33.38
C GLU A 701 31.78 -8.76 33.30
N ALA A 702 31.12 -9.79 33.85
CA ALA A 702 29.66 -9.83 33.95
C ALA A 702 29.13 -8.69 34.81
N SER A 703 29.72 -8.43 35.99
CA SER A 703 29.31 -7.31 36.85
C SER A 703 29.47 -5.96 36.14
N SER A 704 30.56 -5.76 35.39
CA SER A 704 30.75 -4.55 34.58
C SER A 704 29.69 -4.41 33.48
N SER A 705 29.33 -5.52 32.82
CA SER A 705 28.31 -5.53 31.76
C SER A 705 26.93 -5.20 32.32
N ILE A 706 26.60 -5.71 33.50
CA ILE A 706 25.32 -5.44 34.17
C ILE A 706 25.25 -3.99 34.64
N ALA A 707 26.34 -3.42 35.17
CA ALA A 707 26.39 -2.00 35.52
C ALA A 707 26.12 -1.10 34.30
N GLN A 708 26.59 -1.49 33.11
CA GLN A 708 26.29 -0.78 31.86
C GLN A 708 24.81 -0.93 31.46
N ILE A 709 24.22 -2.12 31.65
CA ILE A 709 22.78 -2.34 31.42
C ILE A 709 21.94 -1.49 32.36
N GLU A 710 22.27 -1.44 33.66
CA GLU A 710 21.59 -0.58 34.64
C GLU A 710 21.60 0.89 34.22
N LYS A 711 22.71 1.38 33.68
CA LYS A 711 22.80 2.74 33.12
C LYS A 711 21.84 2.94 31.94
N VAL A 712 21.80 2.00 31.00
CA VAL A 712 20.88 2.07 29.84
C VAL A 712 19.42 2.04 30.28
N ILE A 713 19.07 1.18 31.25
CA ILE A 713 17.73 1.10 31.85
C ILE A 713 17.35 2.45 32.45
N SER A 714 18.26 3.09 33.19
CA SER A 714 18.02 4.42 33.78
C SER A 714 17.78 5.49 32.71
N GLU A 715 18.57 5.51 31.64
CA GLU A 715 18.38 6.44 30.51
C GLU A 715 17.03 6.20 29.80
N VAL A 716 16.67 4.94 29.56
CA VAL A 716 15.37 4.57 28.96
C VAL A 716 14.21 5.00 29.87
N SER A 717 14.28 4.73 31.17
CA SER A 717 13.27 5.16 32.15
C SER A 717 13.08 6.67 32.13
N SER A 718 14.18 7.43 32.11
CA SER A 718 14.13 8.90 32.06
C SER A 718 13.46 9.41 30.77
N ASN A 719 13.80 8.81 29.63
CA ASN A 719 13.18 9.15 28.34
C ASN A 719 11.69 8.82 28.32
N ILE A 720 11.27 7.68 28.88
CA ILE A 720 9.86 7.28 29.00
C ILE A 720 9.10 8.28 29.84
N GLU A 721 9.62 8.70 30.99
CA GLU A 721 8.99 9.72 31.81
C GLU A 721 8.84 11.04 31.07
N GLN A 722 9.84 11.45 30.29
CA GLN A 722 9.76 12.67 29.50
C GLN A 722 8.69 12.58 28.42
N VAL A 723 8.64 11.46 27.69
CA VAL A 723 7.61 11.22 26.67
C VAL A 723 6.23 11.15 27.31
N ALA A 724 6.08 10.46 28.44
CA ALA A 724 4.81 10.38 29.17
C ALA A 724 4.32 11.77 29.62
N ARG A 725 5.22 12.65 30.09
CA ARG A 725 4.87 14.05 30.42
C ARG A 725 4.40 14.85 29.22
N GLU A 726 5.04 14.68 28.06
CA GLU A 726 4.63 15.35 26.82
C GLU A 726 3.28 14.83 26.31
N LEU A 727 3.05 13.51 26.38
CA LEU A 727 1.76 12.92 26.02
C LEU A 727 0.63 13.35 26.95
N ALA A 728 0.91 13.53 28.25
CA ALA A 728 -0.08 13.98 29.23
C ALA A 728 -0.60 15.41 28.97
N ARG A 729 0.06 16.19 28.11
CA ARG A 729 -0.46 17.49 27.65
C ARG A 729 -1.62 17.35 26.67
N PHE A 730 -1.77 16.19 26.04
CA PHE A 730 -2.81 15.91 25.07
C PHE A 730 -3.91 15.04 25.69
N GLN A 731 -5.13 15.51 25.61
CA GLN A 731 -6.34 14.75 25.90
C GLN A 731 -6.80 14.11 24.59
N VAL A 732 -6.78 12.77 24.54
CA VAL A 732 -7.01 11.95 23.34
C VAL A 732 -8.03 10.86 23.59
#